data_AF-A0A093Y0Z3-F1
#
_entry.id   AF-A0A093Y0Z3-F1
#
_cell.length_a   1.000
_cell.length_b   1.000
_cell.length_c   1.000
_cell.angle_alpha   90.00
_cell.angle_beta   90.00
_cell.angle_gamma   90.00
#
_symmetry.space_group_name_H-M   'P 1'
#
loop_
_entity.id
_entity.type
_entity.pdbx_description
1 polymer ?
#
loop_
_entity_poly.entity_id
_entity_poly.type
_entity_poly.pdbx_seq_one_letter_code
_entity_poly.pdbx_strand_id
1 'polypeptide(L)'
;MGNWRYGVILDAGSSGTRVHIYRWLNNFKARQSDDPQKLTSLPEITTKDHWTKKIKPGISAFADKPELVGSDYLNNLLQHALHVVPEYAVKDTPVFLLATAGMRLLSDVQRNQILDNVCSFFRVNSKFLLPECDIHIQVITGETEGLYGWIAANYLLGSFDSPEKHSHGKNHHTYGFLDMGGASAQIAFVPNATEAEKHANDLKLLRLRNVDGSTQEFQLFVTSWLEYGVREARRRFVAAIQASVGSPDIKEYPDPCLPAGLRTTLDGDLAEDAPEEPHLLGTGRFDECVRQTYPLLDKDAPCADEPCLLHGIHVPAIDFDVNHFVGISEYWHTTHEIFEMGHKDKAYDFNTYQQRVSAFCSQDWESINLGVSESRWGSKVDALKAQEVCFKASWIINMLHSGIGIPRVGIENTGSSPHNGTKEVLQQGKEKGYLDPFQAVNKIRSTEVSWTLGKVVLYASSQVPAVEPNALPVGFGSNEPGIPADFQYPSVELVPGPGPVTEESESWHDTLFGGESPRRVPGLLLFVLIIVIALFFLCGRTRRSRIYIKLQSMFKRGGLRMRRKYPGKLPFIGRNGPSYERVLEDGAAQFELAGADTDSDDDGYAADSDGNSPSHSKRNSYKGSATGSQTPGLKFEFDNVSSSSIGLGINTTSVLDRQGLVVRTESREHLIPTATQGSRSRTVSPTRGRKSPMLKPVADNE
;
A
#
# COMPACT_ATOMS: atom_id res chain seq x y z
N MET A 1 -5.46 -20.84 -20.31
CA MET A 1 -5.24 -19.56 -19.60
C MET A 1 -4.59 -18.57 -20.56
N GLY A 2 -4.74 -17.25 -20.32
CA GLY A 2 -4.14 -16.22 -21.17
C GLY A 2 -2.66 -15.94 -20.85
N ASN A 3 -1.95 -15.30 -21.78
CA ASN A 3 -0.54 -14.90 -21.61
C ASN A 3 -0.32 -13.78 -20.58
N TRP A 4 -1.39 -13.06 -20.21
CA TRP A 4 -1.34 -11.82 -19.43
C TRP A 4 -2.14 -11.97 -18.14
N ARG A 5 -1.60 -11.43 -17.04
CA ARG A 5 -2.31 -11.11 -15.80
C ARG A 5 -2.71 -9.62 -15.83
N TYR A 6 -3.75 -9.29 -15.08
CA TYR A 6 -4.21 -7.91 -14.87
C TYR A 6 -4.41 -7.66 -13.37
N GLY A 7 -4.49 -6.39 -12.98
CA GLY A 7 -4.89 -5.96 -11.64
C GLY A 7 -5.65 -4.65 -11.72
N VAL A 8 -6.70 -4.51 -10.92
CA VAL A 8 -7.55 -3.31 -10.86
C VAL A 8 -7.41 -2.69 -9.47
N ILE A 9 -6.97 -1.43 -9.39
CA ILE A 9 -6.88 -0.70 -8.12
C ILE A 9 -7.69 0.57 -8.21
N LEU A 10 -8.54 0.78 -7.21
CA LEU A 10 -9.25 2.03 -6.97
C LEU A 10 -8.53 2.81 -5.86
N ASP A 11 -7.82 3.86 -6.25
CA ASP A 11 -7.34 4.91 -5.35
C ASP A 11 -8.55 5.72 -4.89
N ALA A 12 -8.91 5.61 -3.61
CA ALA A 12 -10.05 6.33 -3.04
C ALA A 12 -9.58 7.53 -2.18
N GLY A 13 -8.91 8.47 -2.85
CA GLY A 13 -8.40 9.72 -2.26
C GLY A 13 -9.45 10.79 -1.91
N SER A 14 -9.02 11.76 -1.09
CA SER A 14 -9.87 12.80 -0.47
C SER A 14 -10.45 13.86 -1.42
N SER A 15 -10.13 13.80 -2.72
CA SER A 15 -10.58 14.75 -3.76
C SER A 15 -11.21 14.06 -4.99
N GLY A 16 -11.44 12.75 -4.92
CA GLY A 16 -12.01 11.95 -6.01
C GLY A 16 -11.37 10.57 -6.11
N THR A 17 -12.17 9.53 -6.39
CA THR A 17 -11.67 8.17 -6.62
C THR A 17 -11.15 8.01 -8.05
N ARG A 18 -10.01 7.34 -8.23
CA ARG A 18 -9.45 6.92 -9.52
C ARG A 18 -9.45 5.40 -9.61
N VAL A 19 -9.86 4.82 -10.73
CA VAL A 19 -9.50 3.43 -11.06
C VAL A 19 -8.26 3.43 -11.96
N HIS A 20 -7.35 2.51 -11.70
CA HIS A 20 -6.16 2.22 -12.48
C HIS A 20 -6.16 0.73 -12.82
N ILE A 21 -6.10 0.39 -14.11
CA ILE A 21 -5.93 -0.99 -14.57
C ILE A 21 -4.48 -1.18 -15.04
N TYR A 22 -3.86 -2.24 -14.55
CA TYR A 22 -2.49 -2.64 -14.85
C TYR A 22 -2.46 -4.05 -15.45
N ARG A 23 -1.41 -4.37 -16.21
CA ARG A 23 -1.25 -5.67 -16.89
C ARG A 23 0.22 -6.07 -17.02
N TRP A 24 0.54 -7.31 -16.68
CA TRP A 24 1.89 -7.89 -16.79
C TRP A 24 1.85 -9.30 -17.40
N LEU A 25 3.00 -9.81 -17.82
CA LEU A 25 3.10 -11.17 -18.35
C LEU A 25 2.84 -12.21 -17.24
N ASN A 26 2.22 -13.34 -17.60
CA ASN A 26 2.16 -14.50 -16.71
C ASN A 26 3.58 -15.02 -16.44
N ASN A 27 3.90 -15.30 -15.18
CA ASN A 27 5.25 -15.64 -14.71
C ASN A 27 5.85 -16.87 -15.43
N PHE A 28 5.04 -17.85 -15.84
CA PHE A 28 5.48 -18.99 -16.66
C PHE A 28 6.02 -18.56 -18.02
N LYS A 29 5.52 -17.45 -18.59
CA LYS A 29 6.00 -16.85 -19.85
C LYS A 29 7.07 -15.79 -19.64
N ALA A 30 7.05 -15.06 -18.54
CA ALA A 30 8.14 -14.13 -18.19
C ALA A 30 9.47 -14.89 -18.04
N ARG A 31 9.44 -16.09 -17.42
CA ARG A 31 10.59 -17.02 -17.33
C ARG A 31 11.03 -17.68 -18.64
N GLN A 32 10.31 -17.45 -19.74
CA GLN A 32 10.69 -17.90 -21.09
C GLN A 32 11.36 -16.78 -21.91
N SER A 33 11.86 -15.73 -21.23
CA SER A 33 12.65 -14.66 -21.83
C SER A 33 14.07 -15.13 -22.13
N ASP A 34 14.51 -15.03 -23.39
CA ASP A 34 15.91 -15.22 -23.78
C ASP A 34 16.82 -14.05 -23.32
N ASP A 35 16.23 -12.91 -22.92
CA ASP A 35 16.93 -11.74 -22.38
C ASP A 35 17.18 -11.93 -20.87
N PRO A 36 18.44 -12.04 -20.41
CA PRO A 36 18.77 -12.24 -19.01
C PRO A 36 18.37 -11.07 -18.11
N GLN A 37 18.38 -9.83 -18.62
CA GLN A 37 18.04 -8.65 -17.80
C GLN A 37 16.57 -8.70 -17.35
N LYS A 38 15.68 -9.24 -18.20
CA LYS A 38 14.26 -9.46 -17.89
C LYS A 38 14.00 -10.66 -16.96
N LEU A 39 15.00 -11.50 -16.71
CA LEU A 39 14.92 -12.57 -15.71
C LEU A 39 15.37 -12.06 -14.34
N THR A 40 16.44 -11.27 -14.29
CA THR A 40 16.96 -10.65 -13.07
C THR A 40 16.21 -9.36 -12.64
N SER A 41 15.22 -8.91 -13.41
CA SER A 41 14.38 -7.74 -13.08
C SER A 41 13.11 -8.11 -12.33
N LEU A 42 12.46 -7.11 -11.76
CA LEU A 42 11.07 -7.20 -11.34
C LEU A 42 10.12 -7.40 -12.55
N PRO A 43 8.88 -7.92 -12.34
CA PRO A 43 7.92 -8.14 -13.44
C PRO A 43 7.57 -6.85 -14.20
N GLU A 44 7.52 -6.92 -15.54
CA GLU A 44 7.20 -5.76 -16.40
C GLU A 44 5.70 -5.40 -16.36
N ILE A 45 5.37 -4.30 -15.66
CA ILE A 45 4.00 -3.81 -15.47
C ILE A 45 3.67 -2.75 -16.53
N THR A 46 2.59 -2.97 -17.28
CA THR A 46 2.10 -2.05 -18.31
C THR A 46 0.76 -1.43 -17.93
N THR A 47 0.59 -0.13 -18.17
CA THR A 47 -0.69 0.58 -18.12
C THR A 47 -0.81 1.58 -19.28
N LYS A 48 -1.95 2.28 -19.41
CA LYS A 48 -2.23 3.24 -20.49
C LYS A 48 -3.14 4.37 -19.97
N ASP A 49 -3.05 5.55 -20.58
CA ASP A 49 -3.89 6.71 -20.20
C ASP A 49 -5.40 6.48 -20.40
N HIS A 50 -5.84 5.50 -21.21
CA HIS A 50 -7.24 5.08 -21.33
C HIS A 50 -7.62 3.85 -20.48
N TRP A 51 -6.70 3.39 -19.63
CA TRP A 51 -6.91 2.36 -18.58
C TRP A 51 -7.01 2.98 -17.19
N THR A 52 -7.10 4.32 -17.10
CA THR A 52 -7.36 5.04 -15.87
C THR A 52 -8.62 5.90 -16.04
N LYS A 53 -9.36 6.10 -14.95
CA LYS A 53 -10.55 6.97 -14.93
C LYS A 53 -10.75 7.56 -13.54
N LYS A 54 -10.85 8.88 -13.46
CA LYS A 54 -11.16 9.63 -12.22
C LYS A 54 -12.61 10.09 -12.21
N ILE A 55 -13.23 10.06 -11.02
CA ILE A 55 -14.49 10.73 -10.71
C ILE A 55 -14.33 11.62 -9.45
N LYS A 56 -15.34 12.44 -9.17
CA LYS A 56 -15.48 13.30 -7.97
C LYS A 56 -16.91 13.13 -7.41
N PRO A 57 -17.19 13.40 -6.13
CA PRO A 57 -16.29 13.82 -5.03
C PRO A 57 -15.37 12.66 -4.57
N GLY A 58 -14.61 12.82 -3.48
CA GLY A 58 -13.89 11.70 -2.85
C GLY A 58 -14.82 10.77 -2.08
N ILE A 59 -14.40 9.52 -1.82
CA ILE A 59 -15.28 8.52 -1.16
C ILE A 59 -15.73 8.94 0.26
N SER A 60 -14.93 9.75 0.94
CA SER A 60 -15.25 10.28 2.27
C SER A 60 -16.40 11.31 2.28
N ALA A 61 -16.84 11.79 1.12
CA ALA A 61 -18.03 12.66 1.01
C ALA A 61 -19.35 11.88 1.19
N PHE A 62 -19.32 10.55 1.23
CA PHE A 62 -20.47 9.69 1.50
C PHE A 62 -20.65 9.35 2.99
N ALA A 63 -19.95 10.05 3.89
CA ALA A 63 -19.95 9.78 5.34
C ALA A 63 -21.34 9.82 5.99
N ASP A 64 -22.26 10.64 5.46
CA ASP A 64 -23.63 10.77 5.98
C ASP A 64 -24.65 9.91 5.20
N LYS A 65 -24.24 9.31 4.07
CA LYS A 65 -25.06 8.53 3.12
C LYS A 65 -24.25 7.42 2.45
N PRO A 66 -23.74 6.45 3.22
CA PRO A 66 -22.82 5.41 2.71
C PRO A 66 -23.46 4.50 1.66
N GLU A 67 -24.79 4.38 1.64
CA GLU A 67 -25.54 3.57 0.67
C GLU A 67 -25.38 4.05 -0.79
N LEU A 68 -25.15 5.34 -1.00
CA LEU A 68 -25.00 5.94 -2.33
C LEU A 68 -23.64 5.66 -2.98
N VAL A 69 -22.66 5.13 -2.23
CA VAL A 69 -21.28 4.93 -2.71
C VAL A 69 -21.19 3.89 -3.83
N GLY A 70 -22.12 2.91 -3.86
CA GLY A 70 -22.07 1.76 -4.75
C GLY A 70 -22.62 2.03 -6.16
N SER A 71 -23.96 2.05 -6.28
CA SER A 71 -24.68 2.03 -7.56
C SER A 71 -24.43 3.25 -8.44
N ASP A 72 -24.32 4.41 -7.81
CA ASP A 72 -24.35 5.71 -8.50
C ASP A 72 -22.94 6.25 -8.73
N TYR A 73 -22.02 5.94 -7.81
CA TYR A 73 -20.65 6.44 -7.79
C TYR A 73 -19.63 5.38 -8.26
N LEU A 74 -19.39 4.31 -7.50
CA LEU A 74 -18.35 3.32 -7.83
C LEU A 74 -18.64 2.47 -9.08
N ASN A 75 -19.91 2.23 -9.41
CA ASN A 75 -20.31 1.51 -10.62
C ASN A 75 -19.69 2.11 -11.90
N ASN A 76 -19.57 3.44 -11.96
CA ASN A 76 -18.99 4.18 -13.09
C ASN A 76 -17.50 3.82 -13.36
N LEU A 77 -16.78 3.44 -12.29
CA LEU A 77 -15.41 2.94 -12.35
C LEU A 77 -15.36 1.43 -12.62
N LEU A 78 -16.26 0.65 -11.99
CA LEU A 78 -16.38 -0.80 -12.19
C LEU A 78 -16.67 -1.16 -13.65
N GLN A 79 -17.63 -0.49 -14.31
CA GLN A 79 -17.93 -0.73 -15.73
C GLN A 79 -16.77 -0.34 -16.64
N HIS A 80 -15.98 0.69 -16.29
CA HIS A 80 -14.77 1.03 -17.04
C HIS A 80 -13.70 -0.06 -16.92
N ALA A 81 -13.46 -0.60 -15.72
CA ALA A 81 -12.53 -1.71 -15.52
C ALA A 81 -12.99 -2.98 -16.26
N LEU A 82 -14.30 -3.30 -16.24
CA LEU A 82 -14.87 -4.43 -16.97
C LEU A 82 -14.82 -4.26 -18.50
N HIS A 83 -14.75 -3.03 -19.01
CA HIS A 83 -14.53 -2.77 -20.44
C HIS A 83 -13.05 -2.88 -20.85
N VAL A 84 -12.11 -2.60 -19.93
CA VAL A 84 -10.66 -2.66 -20.17
C VAL A 84 -10.09 -4.07 -20.00
N VAL A 85 -10.54 -4.83 -18.99
CA VAL A 85 -10.07 -6.19 -18.73
C VAL A 85 -10.84 -7.19 -19.60
N PRO A 86 -10.18 -8.00 -20.45
CA PRO A 86 -10.87 -8.99 -21.28
C PRO A 86 -11.67 -9.99 -20.44
N GLU A 87 -12.88 -10.36 -20.90
CA GLU A 87 -13.82 -11.21 -20.14
C GLU A 87 -13.20 -12.51 -19.61
N TYR A 88 -12.33 -13.17 -20.41
CA TYR A 88 -11.64 -14.40 -20.02
C TYR A 88 -10.70 -14.23 -18.80
N ALA A 89 -10.28 -13.00 -18.49
CA ALA A 89 -9.35 -12.67 -17.42
C ALA A 89 -10.03 -12.06 -16.19
N VAL A 90 -11.29 -11.61 -16.29
CA VAL A 90 -11.98 -10.87 -15.21
C VAL A 90 -11.99 -11.68 -13.90
N LYS A 91 -12.33 -12.97 -13.93
CA LYS A 91 -12.33 -13.85 -12.74
C LYS A 91 -10.95 -14.08 -12.11
N ASP A 92 -9.89 -13.95 -12.90
CA ASP A 92 -8.49 -14.13 -12.51
C ASP A 92 -7.84 -12.79 -12.06
N THR A 93 -8.56 -11.68 -12.18
CA THR A 93 -8.03 -10.33 -11.99
C THR A 93 -8.46 -9.79 -10.63
N PRO A 94 -7.54 -9.56 -9.67
CA PRO A 94 -7.88 -8.99 -8.39
C PRO A 94 -8.36 -7.54 -8.53
N VAL A 95 -9.39 -7.20 -7.75
CA VAL A 95 -9.79 -5.81 -7.52
C VAL A 95 -9.43 -5.39 -6.11
N PHE A 96 -8.88 -4.18 -5.97
CA PHE A 96 -8.62 -3.51 -4.70
C PHE A 96 -9.31 -2.14 -4.70
N LEU A 97 -9.88 -1.71 -3.58
CA LEU A 97 -10.18 -0.31 -3.29
C LEU A 97 -9.44 0.07 -2.02
N LEU A 98 -8.44 0.93 -2.17
CA LEU A 98 -7.58 1.36 -1.08
C LEU A 98 -7.80 2.86 -0.89
N ALA A 99 -8.45 3.21 0.23
CA ALA A 99 -8.78 4.58 0.56
C ALA A 99 -7.72 5.22 1.45
N THR A 100 -7.49 6.52 1.28
CA THR A 100 -6.33 7.21 1.86
C THR A 100 -6.75 8.23 2.92
N ALA A 101 -5.96 9.28 3.14
CA ALA A 101 -6.15 10.26 4.22
C ALA A 101 -7.59 10.80 4.38
N GLY A 102 -8.36 10.93 3.30
CA GLY A 102 -9.77 11.38 3.37
C GLY A 102 -10.67 10.49 4.23
N MET A 103 -10.42 9.18 4.26
CA MET A 103 -11.15 8.23 5.13
C MET A 103 -10.51 8.09 6.51
N ARG A 104 -9.22 8.46 6.66
CA ARG A 104 -8.53 8.54 7.96
C ARG A 104 -9.08 9.70 8.82
N LEU A 105 -9.61 10.76 8.19
CA LEU A 105 -10.27 11.89 8.86
C LEU A 105 -11.71 11.62 9.33
N LEU A 106 -12.35 10.52 8.90
CA LEU A 106 -13.70 10.16 9.35
C LEU A 106 -13.68 9.36 10.66
N SER A 107 -14.77 9.42 11.42
CA SER A 107 -14.99 8.52 12.55
C SER A 107 -15.04 7.05 12.11
N ASP A 108 -14.65 6.12 12.98
CA ASP A 108 -14.59 4.69 12.65
C ASP A 108 -15.95 4.12 12.23
N VAL A 109 -17.05 4.65 12.79
CA VAL A 109 -18.42 4.26 12.41
C VAL A 109 -18.72 4.62 10.96
N GLN A 110 -18.49 5.88 10.56
CA GLN A 110 -18.69 6.34 9.17
C GLN A 110 -17.73 5.61 8.22
N ARG A 111 -16.48 5.42 8.63
CA ARG A 111 -15.44 4.72 7.86
C ARG A 111 -15.87 3.29 7.54
N ASN A 112 -16.28 2.53 8.55
CA ASN A 112 -16.68 1.13 8.41
C ASN A 112 -17.98 1.00 7.61
N GLN A 113 -18.99 1.84 7.88
CA GLN A 113 -20.24 1.86 7.12
C GLN A 113 -20.02 2.08 5.61
N ILE A 114 -19.08 2.95 5.21
CA ILE A 114 -18.69 3.09 3.81
C ILE A 114 -18.02 1.79 3.30
N LEU A 115 -17.02 1.25 4.00
CA LEU A 115 -16.31 0.04 3.57
C LEU A 115 -17.26 -1.17 3.42
N ASP A 116 -18.23 -1.35 4.33
CA ASP A 116 -19.25 -2.41 4.27
C ASP A 116 -20.14 -2.27 3.03
N ASN A 117 -20.58 -1.05 2.70
CA ASN A 117 -21.36 -0.77 1.50
C ASN A 117 -20.53 -1.00 0.22
N VAL A 118 -19.24 -0.63 0.23
CA VAL A 118 -18.30 -0.89 -0.87
C VAL A 118 -18.08 -2.40 -1.07
N CYS A 119 -17.80 -3.14 0.00
CA CYS A 119 -17.66 -4.60 -0.01
C CYS A 119 -18.90 -5.30 -0.56
N SER A 120 -20.07 -4.91 -0.05
CA SER A 120 -21.38 -5.43 -0.50
C SER A 120 -21.63 -5.12 -1.97
N PHE A 121 -21.38 -3.87 -2.40
CA PHE A 121 -21.51 -3.46 -3.80
C PHE A 121 -20.62 -4.29 -4.72
N PHE A 122 -19.32 -4.42 -4.42
CA PHE A 122 -18.41 -5.20 -5.25
C PHE A 122 -18.77 -6.70 -5.28
N ARG A 123 -19.11 -7.31 -4.14
CA ARG A 123 -19.52 -8.72 -4.08
C ARG A 123 -20.78 -9.05 -4.91
N VAL A 124 -21.69 -8.10 -5.06
CA VAL A 124 -22.92 -8.27 -5.85
C VAL A 124 -22.74 -7.93 -7.34
N ASN A 125 -21.98 -6.87 -7.65
CA ASN A 125 -21.94 -6.28 -9.00
C ASN A 125 -20.67 -6.63 -9.80
N SER A 126 -19.64 -7.18 -9.17
CA SER A 126 -18.36 -7.50 -9.80
C SER A 126 -18.20 -8.99 -10.11
N LYS A 127 -17.41 -9.30 -11.14
CA LYS A 127 -16.86 -10.64 -11.40
C LYS A 127 -15.35 -10.72 -11.15
N PHE A 128 -14.73 -9.63 -10.69
CA PHE A 128 -13.31 -9.58 -10.33
C PHE A 128 -13.02 -10.42 -9.07
N LEU A 129 -11.77 -10.85 -8.93
CA LEU A 129 -11.31 -11.63 -7.78
C LEU A 129 -11.29 -10.75 -6.52
N LEU A 130 -12.15 -11.09 -5.57
CA LEU A 130 -12.33 -10.44 -4.28
C LEU A 130 -12.52 -11.51 -3.18
N PRO A 131 -11.43 -12.16 -2.72
CA PRO A 131 -11.50 -13.23 -1.72
C PRO A 131 -11.96 -12.71 -0.35
N GLU A 132 -11.24 -11.74 0.20
CA GLU A 132 -11.52 -11.14 1.51
C GLU A 132 -11.65 -9.62 1.34
N CYS A 133 -12.75 -9.05 1.84
CA CYS A 133 -12.96 -7.61 1.72
C CYS A 133 -11.94 -6.84 2.54
N ASP A 134 -11.62 -7.26 3.76
CA ASP A 134 -10.84 -6.51 4.73
C ASP A 134 -9.38 -6.27 4.27
N ILE A 135 -8.87 -7.14 3.38
CA ILE A 135 -7.55 -6.99 2.74
C ILE A 135 -7.64 -6.23 1.41
N HIS A 136 -8.77 -6.32 0.70
CA HIS A 136 -8.93 -5.73 -0.64
C HIS A 136 -9.62 -4.35 -0.65
N ILE A 137 -10.42 -4.04 0.36
CA ILE A 137 -11.34 -2.91 0.47
C ILE A 137 -11.12 -2.32 1.87
N GLN A 138 -10.13 -1.43 1.99
CA GLN A 138 -9.64 -0.95 3.28
C GLN A 138 -9.13 0.50 3.20
N VAL A 139 -8.94 1.12 4.38
CA VAL A 139 -8.23 2.39 4.51
C VAL A 139 -6.76 2.10 4.81
N ILE A 140 -5.86 2.50 3.91
CA ILE A 140 -4.42 2.29 4.11
C ILE A 140 -3.81 3.38 5.02
N THR A 141 -2.80 2.98 5.79
CA THR A 141 -1.98 3.94 6.56
C THR A 141 -1.21 4.86 5.62
N GLY A 142 -0.85 6.05 6.09
CA GLY A 142 -0.03 6.97 5.29
C GLY A 142 1.37 6.42 5.01
N GLU A 143 1.88 5.56 5.90
CA GLU A 143 3.13 4.81 5.68
C GLU A 143 2.99 3.79 4.54
N THR A 144 1.92 3.01 4.53
CA THR A 144 1.65 2.03 3.45
C THR A 144 1.48 2.74 2.10
N GLU A 145 0.83 3.90 2.09
CA GLU A 145 0.71 4.80 0.93
C GLU A 145 2.09 5.32 0.45
N GLY A 146 2.95 5.77 1.37
CA GLY A 146 4.31 6.23 1.09
C GLY A 146 5.25 5.12 0.60
N LEU A 147 5.19 3.93 1.21
CA LEU A 147 5.98 2.74 0.84
C LEU A 147 5.61 2.25 -0.57
N TYR A 148 4.32 2.18 -0.89
CA TYR A 148 3.87 1.89 -2.25
C TYR A 148 4.29 2.98 -3.25
N GLY A 149 4.29 4.26 -2.85
CA GLY A 149 4.82 5.36 -3.67
C GLY A 149 6.33 5.24 -3.94
N TRP A 150 7.10 4.86 -2.93
CA TRP A 150 8.55 4.61 -3.04
C TRP A 150 8.89 3.46 -4.00
N ILE A 151 8.14 2.34 -3.92
CA ILE A 151 8.24 1.24 -4.88
C ILE A 151 7.94 1.76 -6.30
N ALA A 152 6.86 2.50 -6.49
CA ALA A 152 6.46 3.02 -7.80
C ALA A 152 7.53 3.94 -8.43
N ALA A 153 8.12 4.85 -7.64
CA ALA A 153 9.17 5.74 -8.10
C ALA A 153 10.44 4.97 -8.50
N ASN A 154 10.98 4.13 -7.61
CA ASN A 154 12.21 3.38 -7.86
C ASN A 154 12.06 2.37 -9.01
N TYR A 155 10.90 1.72 -9.12
CA TYR A 155 10.55 0.86 -10.25
C TYR A 155 10.55 1.61 -11.59
N LEU A 156 9.89 2.78 -11.66
CA LEU A 156 9.85 3.57 -12.89
C LEU A 156 11.22 4.15 -13.28
N LEU A 157 12.09 4.43 -12.30
CA LEU A 157 13.46 4.87 -12.51
C LEU A 157 14.38 3.72 -12.95
N GLY A 158 14.13 2.49 -12.48
CA GLY A 158 14.97 1.32 -12.74
C GLY A 158 16.12 1.14 -11.75
N SER A 159 16.06 1.78 -10.58
CA SER A 159 17.08 1.65 -9.52
C SER A 159 17.12 0.25 -8.91
N PHE A 160 16.04 -0.53 -9.01
CA PHE A 160 15.99 -1.95 -8.63
C PHE A 160 16.69 -2.86 -9.64
N ASP A 161 16.50 -2.62 -10.94
CA ASP A 161 16.94 -3.52 -12.02
C ASP A 161 18.31 -3.12 -12.61
N SER A 162 18.89 -1.98 -12.20
CA SER A 162 20.23 -1.53 -12.58
C SER A 162 20.90 -0.63 -11.52
N PRO A 163 21.16 -1.13 -10.29
CA PRO A 163 21.79 -0.36 -9.22
C PRO A 163 23.07 0.38 -9.62
N GLU A 164 23.87 -0.20 -10.52
CA GLU A 164 25.14 0.35 -11.00
C GLU A 164 24.99 1.62 -11.85
N LYS A 165 23.84 1.80 -12.52
CA LYS A 165 23.52 3.02 -13.31
C LYS A 165 22.95 4.13 -12.42
N HIS A 166 22.44 3.77 -11.24
CA HIS A 166 21.79 4.65 -10.29
C HIS A 166 22.63 4.89 -9.03
N SER A 167 23.91 4.50 -9.01
CA SER A 167 24.75 4.65 -7.81
C SER A 167 25.11 6.11 -7.53
N HIS A 168 24.77 6.56 -6.31
CA HIS A 168 25.00 7.92 -5.81
C HIS A 168 26.19 8.01 -4.86
N GLY A 169 27.01 6.96 -4.77
CA GLY A 169 28.07 6.84 -3.77
C GLY A 169 27.57 6.27 -2.44
N LYS A 170 28.48 6.04 -1.49
CA LYS A 170 28.21 5.40 -0.18
C LYS A 170 27.41 4.08 -0.27
N ASN A 171 27.53 3.35 -1.38
CA ASN A 171 26.73 2.17 -1.78
C ASN A 171 25.20 2.41 -1.92
N HIS A 172 24.77 3.67 -1.98
CA HIS A 172 23.37 4.04 -2.23
C HIS A 172 23.05 4.02 -3.73
N HIS A 173 21.84 3.61 -4.09
CA HIS A 173 21.35 3.55 -5.47
C HIS A 173 19.84 3.79 -5.64
N THR A 174 19.12 4.07 -4.54
CA THR A 174 17.67 4.26 -4.55
C THR A 174 17.33 5.73 -4.32
N TYR A 175 16.13 6.12 -4.75
CA TYR A 175 15.64 7.49 -4.61
C TYR A 175 14.69 7.57 -3.43
N GLY A 176 14.78 8.65 -2.66
CA GLY A 176 13.75 9.03 -1.71
C GLY A 176 12.47 9.44 -2.44
N PHE A 177 11.33 9.30 -1.77
CA PHE A 177 10.01 9.59 -2.31
C PHE A 177 9.28 10.57 -1.40
N LEU A 178 8.68 11.60 -2.01
CA LEU A 178 7.85 12.59 -1.33
C LEU A 178 6.49 12.68 -2.02
N ASP A 179 5.40 12.50 -1.27
CA ASP A 179 4.05 12.79 -1.71
C ASP A 179 3.46 13.94 -0.88
N MET A 180 2.65 14.77 -1.52
CA MET A 180 1.80 15.76 -0.87
C MET A 180 0.44 15.68 -1.56
N GLY A 181 -0.47 14.96 -0.92
CA GLY A 181 -1.87 14.91 -1.32
C GLY A 181 -2.68 16.08 -0.77
N GLY A 182 -3.99 15.99 -0.91
CA GLY A 182 -4.90 16.99 -0.33
C GLY A 182 -4.93 16.97 1.21
N ALA A 183 -4.76 15.79 1.84
CA ALA A 183 -5.00 15.61 3.28
C ALA A 183 -3.85 14.97 4.10
N SER A 184 -2.81 14.43 3.46
CA SER A 184 -1.55 14.09 4.13
C SER A 184 -0.35 14.38 3.24
N ALA A 185 0.82 14.44 3.87
CA ALA A 185 2.11 14.33 3.21
C ALA A 185 2.80 13.03 3.63
N GLN A 186 3.74 12.54 2.81
CA GLN A 186 4.45 11.27 3.00
C GLN A 186 5.93 11.46 2.67
N ILE A 187 6.81 10.82 3.44
CA ILE A 187 8.23 10.64 3.12
C ILE A 187 8.60 9.15 3.22
N ALA A 188 9.37 8.65 2.27
CA ALA A 188 9.92 7.30 2.30
C ALA A 188 11.31 7.27 1.65
N PHE A 189 12.32 6.69 2.32
CA PHE A 189 13.66 6.55 1.79
C PHE A 189 14.45 5.46 2.52
N VAL A 190 15.49 4.93 1.88
CA VAL A 190 16.48 4.07 2.53
C VAL A 190 17.54 5.00 3.16
N PRO A 191 17.75 4.98 4.48
CA PRO A 191 18.81 5.78 5.13
C PRO A 191 20.22 5.37 4.67
N ASN A 192 21.24 6.16 5.00
CA ASN A 192 22.62 5.68 4.86
C ASN A 192 22.90 4.55 5.88
N ALA A 193 23.97 3.78 5.68
CA ALA A 193 24.24 2.59 6.49
C ALA A 193 24.37 2.87 8.01
N THR A 194 24.86 4.05 8.41
CA THR A 194 25.02 4.42 9.82
C THR A 194 23.69 4.76 10.47
N GLU A 195 22.84 5.52 9.79
CA GLU A 195 21.48 5.81 10.28
C GLU A 195 20.58 4.57 10.24
N ALA A 196 20.77 3.69 9.26
CA ALA A 196 20.04 2.42 9.18
C ALA A 196 20.43 1.42 10.30
N GLU A 197 21.68 1.42 10.75
CA GLU A 197 22.12 0.66 11.93
C GLU A 197 21.61 1.29 13.24
N LYS A 198 21.67 2.63 13.36
CA LYS A 198 21.21 3.39 14.53
C LYS A 198 19.71 3.28 14.78
N HIS A 199 18.90 3.39 13.72
CA HIS A 199 17.43 3.41 13.77
C HIS A 199 16.81 2.11 13.21
N ALA A 200 17.51 0.98 13.35
CA ALA A 200 17.12 -0.28 12.72
C ALA A 200 15.70 -0.76 13.10
N ASN A 201 15.19 -0.39 14.28
CA ASN A 201 13.86 -0.76 14.77
C ASN A 201 12.73 -0.01 14.04
N ASP A 202 13.01 1.19 13.55
CA ASP A 202 12.05 2.14 12.98
C ASP A 202 11.90 1.96 11.46
N LEU A 203 12.66 1.03 10.88
CA LEU A 203 12.62 0.69 9.46
C LEU A 203 11.60 -0.42 9.20
N LYS A 204 10.99 -0.37 8.01
CA LYS A 204 10.21 -1.47 7.44
C LYS A 204 11.06 -2.25 6.45
N LEU A 205 11.13 -3.56 6.64
CA LEU A 205 11.84 -4.48 5.74
C LEU A 205 10.90 -4.91 4.62
N LEU A 206 11.12 -4.33 3.44
CA LEU A 206 10.42 -4.64 2.21
C LEU A 206 11.12 -5.80 1.49
N ARG A 207 10.35 -6.81 1.09
CA ARG A 207 10.81 -7.95 0.27
C ARG A 207 10.13 -7.92 -1.09
N LEU A 208 10.93 -7.88 -2.15
CA LEU A 208 10.51 -8.03 -3.54
C LEU A 208 11.17 -9.28 -4.15
N ARG A 209 10.68 -9.72 -5.30
CA ARG A 209 11.13 -10.91 -6.02
C ARG A 209 11.13 -10.69 -7.53
N ASN A 210 12.26 -11.02 -8.15
CA ASN A 210 12.51 -10.92 -9.59
C ASN A 210 11.82 -12.04 -10.37
N VAL A 211 11.77 -11.92 -11.70
CA VAL A 211 11.13 -12.90 -12.60
C VAL A 211 11.76 -14.30 -12.47
N ASP A 212 13.08 -14.41 -12.33
CA ASP A 212 13.80 -15.66 -12.07
C ASP A 212 13.44 -16.32 -10.73
N GLY A 213 12.94 -15.54 -9.76
CA GLY A 213 12.58 -15.96 -8.40
C GLY A 213 13.61 -15.60 -7.32
N SER A 214 14.65 -14.84 -7.66
CA SER A 214 15.59 -14.23 -6.70
C SER A 214 14.92 -13.10 -5.91
N THR A 215 15.34 -12.88 -4.67
CA THR A 215 14.77 -11.89 -3.74
C THR A 215 15.59 -10.61 -3.73
N GLN A 216 14.92 -9.45 -3.67
CA GLN A 216 15.51 -8.17 -3.30
C GLN A 216 14.96 -7.74 -1.94
N GLU A 217 15.80 -7.24 -1.03
CA GLU A 217 15.38 -6.74 0.29
C GLU A 217 15.82 -5.29 0.51
N PHE A 218 14.96 -4.46 1.09
CA PHE A 218 15.23 -3.05 1.37
C PHE A 218 14.77 -2.67 2.78
N GLN A 219 15.66 -2.05 3.56
CA GLN A 219 15.34 -1.45 4.85
C GLN A 219 14.90 0.00 4.63
N LEU A 220 13.59 0.24 4.63
CA LEU A 220 12.97 1.50 4.26
C LEU A 220 12.50 2.25 5.51
N PHE A 221 12.96 3.49 5.71
CA PHE A 221 12.25 4.41 6.60
C PHE A 221 11.06 5.01 5.87
N VAL A 222 9.90 5.09 6.54
CA VAL A 222 8.70 5.72 5.99
C VAL A 222 7.86 6.33 7.11
N THR A 223 7.33 7.54 6.88
CA THR A 223 6.32 8.16 7.76
C THR A 223 5.35 9.06 7.00
N SER A 224 4.27 9.48 7.64
CA SER A 224 3.24 10.34 7.04
C SER A 224 2.58 11.27 8.04
N TRP A 225 2.46 12.54 7.64
CA TRP A 225 1.81 13.59 8.41
C TRP A 225 0.38 13.82 7.91
N LEU A 226 -0.60 13.38 8.71
CA LEU A 226 -2.02 13.68 8.49
C LEU A 226 -2.30 15.16 8.81
N GLU A 227 -3.17 15.81 8.04
CA GLU A 227 -3.41 17.27 8.05
C GLU A 227 -2.25 18.16 7.54
N TYR A 228 -1.22 17.58 6.94
CA TYR A 228 -0.11 18.31 6.27
C TYR A 228 -0.22 18.28 4.73
N GLY A 229 -1.25 17.59 4.21
CA GLY A 229 -1.66 17.74 2.81
C GLY A 229 -2.24 19.14 2.57
N VAL A 230 -2.12 19.64 1.34
CA VAL A 230 -2.23 21.09 1.07
C VAL A 230 -3.59 21.72 1.42
N ARG A 231 -4.69 20.95 1.34
CA ARG A 231 -6.04 21.43 1.67
C ARG A 231 -6.25 21.52 3.18
N GLU A 232 -5.77 20.54 3.93
CA GLU A 232 -5.90 20.55 5.39
C GLU A 232 -4.94 21.56 6.03
N ALA A 233 -3.75 21.75 5.43
CA ALA A 233 -2.87 22.87 5.76
C ALA A 233 -3.58 24.22 5.51
N ARG A 234 -4.31 24.37 4.40
CA ARG A 234 -5.12 25.58 4.12
C ARG A 234 -6.24 25.77 5.14
N ARG A 235 -6.96 24.70 5.52
CA ARG A 235 -8.00 24.76 6.58
C ARG A 235 -7.41 25.18 7.93
N ARG A 236 -6.29 24.58 8.35
CA ARG A 236 -5.55 24.94 9.57
C ARG A 236 -5.09 26.41 9.53
N PHE A 237 -4.63 26.88 8.37
CA PHE A 237 -4.23 28.28 8.17
C PHE A 237 -5.38 29.27 8.34
N VAL A 238 -6.52 29.04 7.69
CA VAL A 238 -7.71 29.89 7.80
C VAL A 238 -8.20 29.94 9.24
N ALA A 239 -8.26 28.80 9.94
CA ALA A 239 -8.62 28.76 11.36
C ALA A 239 -7.65 29.55 12.24
N ALA A 240 -6.34 29.55 11.93
CA ALA A 240 -5.34 30.36 12.64
C ALA A 240 -5.52 31.87 12.39
N ILE A 241 -5.85 32.28 11.16
CA ILE A 241 -6.21 33.69 10.86
C ILE A 241 -7.44 34.09 11.68
N GLN A 242 -8.50 33.28 11.68
CA GLN A 242 -9.72 33.57 12.45
C GLN A 242 -9.44 33.74 13.95
N ALA A 243 -8.64 32.84 14.53
CA ALA A 243 -8.23 32.91 15.93
C ALA A 243 -7.41 34.18 16.24
N SER A 244 -6.59 34.66 15.30
CA SER A 244 -5.74 35.85 15.50
C SER A 244 -6.50 37.18 15.59
N VAL A 245 -7.68 37.27 14.98
CA VAL A 245 -8.49 38.51 14.93
C VAL A 245 -9.30 38.74 16.21
N GLY A 246 -9.61 37.68 16.97
CA GLY A 246 -10.05 37.76 18.37
C GLY A 246 -11.40 38.43 18.68
N SER A 247 -12.10 39.01 17.68
CA SER A 247 -13.41 39.66 17.85
C SER A 247 -14.45 39.08 16.88
N PRO A 248 -15.66 38.73 17.35
CA PRO A 248 -16.74 38.23 16.50
C PRO A 248 -17.39 39.32 15.62
N ASP A 249 -17.14 40.60 15.92
CA ASP A 249 -17.70 41.74 15.15
C ASP A 249 -16.94 41.97 13.82
N ILE A 250 -15.74 41.40 13.67
CA ILE A 250 -14.89 41.56 12.49
C ILE A 250 -15.17 40.41 11.52
N LYS A 251 -15.75 40.73 10.36
CA LYS A 251 -16.14 39.76 9.33
C LYS A 251 -15.13 39.63 8.18
N GLU A 252 -14.29 40.64 7.96
CA GLU A 252 -13.25 40.65 6.92
C GLU A 252 -11.91 40.23 7.54
N TYR A 253 -11.37 39.10 7.09
CA TYR A 253 -10.13 38.50 7.61
C TYR A 253 -9.00 38.68 6.58
N PRO A 254 -7.92 39.44 6.89
CA PRO A 254 -6.86 39.70 5.92
C PRO A 254 -5.96 38.47 5.71
N ASP A 255 -5.83 38.03 4.47
CA ASP A 255 -5.07 36.85 4.06
C ASP A 255 -3.83 37.27 3.22
N PRO A 256 -2.59 37.00 3.63
CA PRO A 256 -1.40 37.27 2.83
C PRO A 256 -1.15 36.23 1.73
N CYS A 257 -1.81 35.07 1.80
CA CYS A 257 -1.69 33.95 0.87
C CYS A 257 -2.73 33.97 -0.27
N LEU A 258 -3.63 34.96 -0.30
CA LEU A 258 -4.51 35.23 -1.43
C LEU A 258 -4.04 36.48 -2.22
N PRO A 259 -4.20 36.50 -3.56
CA PRO A 259 -3.92 37.67 -4.40
C PRO A 259 -4.58 38.97 -3.93
N ALA A 260 -3.95 40.12 -4.20
CA ALA A 260 -4.44 41.40 -3.69
C ALA A 260 -5.83 41.77 -4.24
N GLY A 261 -6.77 42.05 -3.34
CA GLY A 261 -8.15 42.43 -3.68
C GLY A 261 -9.12 41.27 -3.93
N LEU A 262 -8.66 40.01 -3.92
CA LEU A 262 -9.55 38.85 -4.01
C LEU A 262 -10.36 38.70 -2.71
N ARG A 263 -11.67 38.45 -2.83
CA ARG A 263 -12.55 38.05 -1.71
C ARG A 263 -13.04 36.61 -1.87
N THR A 264 -13.07 35.87 -0.76
CA THR A 264 -13.59 34.48 -0.73
C THR A 264 -14.38 34.20 0.55
N THR A 265 -15.24 33.19 0.53
CA THR A 265 -15.72 32.55 1.78
C THR A 265 -14.55 31.91 2.54
N LEU A 266 -14.78 31.50 3.79
CA LEU A 266 -13.78 30.77 4.58
C LEU A 266 -13.40 29.42 3.94
N ASP A 267 -14.37 28.75 3.31
CA ASP A 267 -14.17 27.48 2.58
C ASP A 267 -13.48 27.66 1.21
N GLY A 268 -13.46 28.89 0.68
CA GLY A 268 -12.71 29.28 -0.51
C GLY A 268 -13.54 29.55 -1.77
N ASP A 269 -14.87 29.64 -1.68
CA ASP A 269 -15.69 30.06 -2.81
C ASP A 269 -15.52 31.57 -3.09
N LEU A 270 -15.58 31.98 -4.37
CA LEU A 270 -15.43 33.38 -4.77
C LEU A 270 -16.58 34.26 -4.26
N ALA A 271 -16.26 35.45 -3.77
CA ALA A 271 -17.24 36.47 -3.38
C ALA A 271 -17.02 37.77 -4.17
N GLU A 272 -18.04 38.23 -4.91
CA GLU A 272 -17.95 39.44 -5.74
C GLU A 272 -18.18 40.73 -4.94
N ASP A 273 -19.14 40.72 -4.02
CA ASP A 273 -19.42 41.80 -3.06
C ASP A 273 -18.69 41.58 -1.72
N ALA A 274 -18.79 42.55 -0.80
CA ALA A 274 -18.42 42.35 0.61
C ALA A 274 -19.54 41.55 1.33
N PRO A 275 -19.34 40.29 1.71
CA PRO A 275 -20.41 39.46 2.28
C PRO A 275 -20.86 39.95 3.66
N GLU A 276 -22.13 39.71 3.99
CA GLU A 276 -22.61 39.82 5.38
C GLU A 276 -22.08 38.68 6.27
N GLU A 277 -21.38 37.71 5.72
CA GLU A 277 -20.77 36.56 6.41
C GLU A 277 -19.24 36.73 6.56
N PRO A 278 -18.61 35.98 7.49
CA PRO A 278 -17.15 35.85 7.57
C PRO A 278 -16.49 35.51 6.23
N HIS A 279 -15.52 36.33 5.81
CA HIS A 279 -14.87 36.21 4.50
C HIS A 279 -13.40 36.61 4.56
N LEU A 280 -12.61 36.09 3.63
CA LEU A 280 -11.18 36.39 3.49
C LEU A 280 -11.00 37.55 2.50
N LEU A 281 -10.07 38.46 2.78
CA LEU A 281 -9.60 39.50 1.86
C LEU A 281 -8.11 39.28 1.56
N GLY A 282 -7.79 38.98 0.31
CA GLY A 282 -6.42 38.79 -0.15
C GLY A 282 -5.61 40.08 -0.20
N THR A 283 -4.37 40.01 0.28
CA THR A 283 -3.48 41.17 0.43
C THR A 283 -2.18 41.07 -0.37
N GLY A 284 -1.94 39.97 -1.11
CA GLY A 284 -0.80 39.79 -2.04
C GLY A 284 0.60 39.79 -1.41
N ARG A 285 0.70 39.68 -0.09
CA ARG A 285 1.95 39.76 0.68
C ARG A 285 2.62 38.40 0.83
N PHE A 286 3.20 37.88 -0.26
CA PHE A 286 3.78 36.52 -0.29
C PHE A 286 4.84 36.25 0.79
N ASP A 287 5.73 37.21 1.09
CA ASP A 287 6.72 37.05 2.18
C ASP A 287 6.08 36.88 3.57
N GLU A 288 4.92 37.49 3.77
CA GLU A 288 4.13 37.35 4.99
C GLU A 288 3.39 36.01 5.00
N CYS A 289 2.88 35.55 3.86
CA CYS A 289 2.31 34.22 3.68
C CYS A 289 3.32 33.11 4.02
N VAL A 290 4.56 33.20 3.54
CA VAL A 290 5.63 32.24 3.89
C VAL A 290 5.95 32.26 5.39
N ARG A 291 5.89 33.42 6.05
CA ARG A 291 6.10 33.53 7.50
C ARG A 291 4.92 33.00 8.32
N GLN A 292 3.68 33.31 7.95
CA GLN A 292 2.49 32.88 8.68
C GLN A 292 2.17 31.38 8.45
N THR A 293 2.64 30.76 7.37
CA THR A 293 2.51 29.30 7.16
C THR A 293 3.60 28.47 7.84
N TYR A 294 4.73 29.06 8.24
CA TYR A 294 5.82 28.34 8.92
C TYR A 294 5.38 27.66 10.24
N PRO A 295 4.59 28.28 11.14
CA PRO A 295 4.11 27.62 12.35
C PRO A 295 3.27 26.36 12.12
N LEU A 296 2.65 26.19 10.95
CA LEU A 296 1.87 24.98 10.62
C LEU A 296 2.75 23.73 10.46
N LEU A 297 4.07 23.89 10.36
CA LEU A 297 5.06 22.81 10.39
C LEU A 297 5.21 22.16 11.77
N ASP A 298 4.78 22.87 12.83
CA ASP A 298 4.78 22.43 14.22
C ASP A 298 6.12 21.82 14.69
N LYS A 299 7.22 22.54 14.40
CA LYS A 299 8.60 22.08 14.70
C LYS A 299 8.98 22.21 16.17
N ASP A 300 8.21 22.95 16.96
CA ASP A 300 8.41 23.12 18.41
C ASP A 300 7.70 22.03 19.25
N ALA A 301 6.99 21.10 18.59
CA ALA A 301 6.33 19.97 19.23
C ALA A 301 7.36 18.98 19.84
N PRO A 302 7.09 18.35 21.01
CA PRO A 302 8.06 17.49 21.70
C PRO A 302 8.54 16.32 20.85
N CYS A 303 9.85 16.28 20.59
CA CYS A 303 10.50 15.16 19.89
C CYS A 303 10.80 14.02 20.88
N ALA A 304 10.40 12.78 20.54
CA ALA A 304 10.62 11.61 21.39
C ALA A 304 11.96 10.90 21.12
N ASP A 305 12.43 10.89 19.86
CA ASP A 305 13.78 10.49 19.46
C ASP A 305 14.28 11.39 18.31
N GLU A 306 15.53 11.82 18.39
CA GLU A 306 16.08 12.88 17.54
C GLU A 306 16.87 12.32 16.34
N PRO A 307 16.72 12.89 15.12
CA PRO A 307 16.04 14.15 14.85
C PRO A 307 14.55 14.04 14.50
N CYS A 308 13.77 15.08 14.81
CA CYS A 308 12.39 15.23 14.32
C CYS A 308 12.26 16.30 13.22
N LEU A 309 11.42 16.05 12.20
CA LEU A 309 11.21 17.01 11.09
C LEU A 309 9.98 17.91 11.28
N LEU A 310 8.84 17.34 11.66
CA LEU A 310 7.53 18.00 11.74
C LEU A 310 6.71 17.34 12.86
N HIS A 311 5.96 18.12 13.64
CA HIS A 311 5.04 17.64 14.69
C HIS A 311 5.66 16.65 15.70
N GLY A 312 6.95 16.81 16.05
CA GLY A 312 7.65 15.90 16.96
C GLY A 312 7.81 14.46 16.44
N ILE A 313 7.57 14.21 15.15
CA ILE A 313 7.74 12.89 14.53
C ILE A 313 9.20 12.70 14.11
N HIS A 314 9.81 11.63 14.64
CA HIS A 314 11.16 11.18 14.34
C HIS A 314 11.34 10.86 12.85
N VAL A 315 12.49 11.21 12.29
CA VAL A 315 12.97 10.75 10.98
C VAL A 315 14.50 10.61 11.02
N PRO A 316 15.10 9.49 10.56
CA PRO A 316 16.56 9.32 10.50
C PRO A 316 17.25 10.44 9.72
N ALA A 317 18.49 10.77 10.08
CA ALA A 317 19.18 11.93 9.51
C ALA A 317 19.37 11.81 7.99
N ILE A 318 18.88 12.80 7.24
CA ILE A 318 18.88 12.77 5.77
C ILE A 318 20.23 13.24 5.24
N ASP A 319 20.91 12.35 4.51
CA ASP A 319 22.23 12.57 3.92
C ASP A 319 22.07 13.01 2.46
N PHE A 320 21.80 14.31 2.23
CA PHE A 320 21.50 14.87 0.91
C PHE A 320 22.62 14.75 -0.15
N ASP A 321 23.82 14.28 0.21
CA ASP A 321 24.85 13.89 -0.77
C ASP A 321 24.50 12.58 -1.50
N VAL A 322 23.60 11.75 -0.94
CA VAL A 322 23.19 10.45 -1.49
C VAL A 322 21.68 10.21 -1.50
N ASN A 323 20.94 10.84 -0.58
CA ASN A 323 19.48 10.78 -0.52
C ASN A 323 18.86 11.85 -1.44
N HIS A 324 18.77 11.54 -2.73
CA HIS A 324 18.05 12.36 -3.73
C HIS A 324 16.55 12.02 -3.71
N PHE A 325 15.68 13.03 -3.61
CA PHE A 325 14.22 12.84 -3.48
C PHE A 325 13.43 13.16 -4.76
N VAL A 326 12.46 12.30 -5.06
CA VAL A 326 11.48 12.48 -6.13
C VAL A 326 10.14 12.87 -5.52
N GLY A 327 9.68 14.09 -5.80
CA GLY A 327 8.42 14.64 -5.30
C GLY A 327 7.27 14.50 -6.31
N ILE A 328 6.10 14.06 -5.88
CA ILE A 328 4.92 13.90 -6.74
C ILE A 328 3.71 14.75 -6.27
N SER A 329 2.57 14.60 -6.94
CA SER A 329 1.31 15.29 -6.59
C SER A 329 1.46 16.81 -6.51
N GLU A 330 1.07 17.47 -5.40
CA GLU A 330 1.08 18.93 -5.29
C GLU A 330 2.49 19.53 -5.42
N TYR A 331 3.55 18.77 -5.10
CA TYR A 331 4.95 19.17 -5.35
C TYR A 331 5.21 19.46 -6.83
N TRP A 332 4.61 18.71 -7.76
CA TRP A 332 4.71 18.97 -9.20
C TRP A 332 3.63 19.92 -9.70
N HIS A 333 2.38 19.76 -9.26
CA HIS A 333 1.26 20.60 -9.72
C HIS A 333 1.50 22.09 -9.42
N THR A 334 2.02 22.42 -8.23
CA THR A 334 2.27 23.82 -7.88
C THR A 334 3.52 24.37 -8.56
N THR A 335 4.62 23.59 -8.59
CA THR A 335 5.91 24.09 -9.10
C THR A 335 5.99 24.14 -10.62
N HIS A 336 5.60 23.05 -11.31
CA HIS A 336 5.87 22.86 -12.74
C HIS A 336 4.66 23.09 -13.64
N GLU A 337 3.42 22.80 -13.18
CA GLU A 337 2.22 23.02 -14.00
C GLU A 337 1.93 24.52 -14.20
N ILE A 338 2.25 25.35 -13.21
CA ILE A 338 1.99 26.79 -13.21
C ILE A 338 3.26 27.60 -13.55
N PHE A 339 4.34 27.48 -12.77
CA PHE A 339 5.47 28.43 -12.85
C PHE A 339 6.61 28.05 -13.81
N GLU A 340 6.77 26.77 -14.18
CA GLU A 340 7.68 26.36 -15.27
C GLU A 340 6.93 26.15 -16.61
N MET A 341 5.69 26.63 -16.73
CA MET A 341 4.90 26.63 -17.98
C MET A 341 4.79 25.24 -18.65
N GLY A 342 4.88 24.16 -17.86
CA GLY A 342 4.86 22.79 -18.38
C GLY A 342 6.18 22.28 -18.99
N HIS A 343 7.32 22.94 -18.76
CA HIS A 343 8.64 22.36 -19.04
C HIS A 343 8.94 21.17 -18.11
N LYS A 344 8.48 19.97 -18.53
CA LYS A 344 8.45 18.74 -17.71
C LYS A 344 9.79 18.25 -17.19
N ASP A 345 10.88 18.58 -17.89
CA ASP A 345 12.19 17.94 -17.74
C ASP A 345 13.24 18.88 -17.12
N LYS A 346 12.81 20.00 -16.54
CA LYS A 346 13.69 20.95 -15.84
C LYS A 346 13.84 20.53 -14.36
N ALA A 347 15.02 20.76 -13.78
CA ALA A 347 15.22 20.65 -12.34
C ALA A 347 14.51 21.78 -11.57
N TYR A 348 14.17 21.51 -10.31
CA TYR A 348 13.60 22.51 -9.40
C TYR A 348 14.71 23.44 -8.89
N ASP A 349 14.65 24.72 -9.25
CA ASP A 349 15.49 25.77 -8.67
C ASP A 349 14.66 26.65 -7.74
N PHE A 350 14.98 26.58 -6.44
CA PHE A 350 14.28 27.35 -5.40
C PHE A 350 14.32 28.86 -5.66
N ASN A 351 15.45 29.39 -6.17
CA ASN A 351 15.62 30.83 -6.39
C ASN A 351 14.70 31.33 -7.53
N THR A 352 14.77 30.70 -8.70
CA THR A 352 13.86 30.98 -9.83
C THR A 352 12.40 30.79 -9.43
N TYR A 353 12.09 29.72 -8.67
CA TYR A 353 10.72 29.43 -8.24
C TYR A 353 10.18 30.53 -7.31
N GLN A 354 10.91 30.87 -6.24
CA GLN A 354 10.50 31.90 -5.28
C GLN A 354 10.30 33.27 -5.96
N GLN A 355 11.18 33.65 -6.89
CA GLN A 355 11.03 34.90 -7.66
C GLN A 355 9.75 34.90 -8.52
N ARG A 356 9.44 33.79 -9.22
CA ARG A 356 8.24 33.67 -10.06
C ARG A 356 6.95 33.68 -9.25
N VAL A 357 6.94 32.98 -8.11
CA VAL A 357 5.79 32.96 -7.20
C VAL A 357 5.56 34.35 -6.60
N SER A 358 6.61 35.02 -6.10
CA SER A 358 6.52 36.38 -5.56
C SER A 358 5.98 37.36 -6.60
N ALA A 359 6.53 37.35 -7.83
CA ALA A 359 6.08 38.20 -8.92
C ALA A 359 4.64 37.92 -9.40
N PHE A 360 4.11 36.73 -9.18
CA PHE A 360 2.69 36.41 -9.40
C PHE A 360 1.82 36.88 -8.24
N CYS A 361 2.15 36.49 -7.02
CA CYS A 361 1.31 36.72 -5.83
C CYS A 361 1.20 38.18 -5.39
N SER A 362 2.12 39.04 -5.82
CA SER A 362 2.04 40.50 -5.61
C SER A 362 1.31 41.27 -6.74
N GLN A 363 0.67 40.59 -7.69
CA GLN A 363 -0.31 41.20 -8.59
C GLN A 363 -1.70 41.27 -7.93
N ASP A 364 -2.50 42.23 -8.39
CA ASP A 364 -3.93 42.32 -8.09
C ASP A 364 -4.72 41.21 -8.79
N TRP A 365 -5.87 40.87 -8.20
CA TRP A 365 -6.75 39.81 -8.70
C TRP A 365 -7.33 40.10 -10.08
N GLU A 366 -7.60 41.37 -10.42
CA GLU A 366 -8.11 41.74 -11.75
C GLU A 366 -7.08 41.43 -12.85
N SER A 367 -5.82 41.81 -12.64
CA SER A 367 -4.71 41.51 -13.55
C SER A 367 -4.42 40.02 -13.68
N ILE A 368 -4.56 39.24 -12.59
CA ILE A 368 -4.43 37.78 -12.61
C ILE A 368 -5.59 37.15 -13.38
N ASN A 369 -6.84 37.53 -13.10
CA ASN A 369 -8.02 36.99 -13.77
C ASN A 369 -8.01 37.31 -15.28
N LEU A 370 -7.63 38.54 -15.65
CA LEU A 370 -7.38 38.91 -17.06
C LEU A 370 -6.28 38.04 -17.67
N GLY A 371 -5.15 37.86 -17.00
CA GLY A 371 -4.05 37.03 -17.49
C GLY A 371 -4.40 35.54 -17.61
N VAL A 372 -5.30 35.02 -16.77
CA VAL A 372 -5.89 33.68 -16.88
C VAL A 372 -6.79 33.59 -18.12
N SER A 373 -7.65 34.59 -18.35
CA SER A 373 -8.50 34.65 -19.55
C SER A 373 -7.69 34.72 -20.86
N GLU A 374 -6.55 35.43 -20.84
CA GLU A 374 -5.56 35.49 -21.92
C GLU A 374 -4.64 34.25 -22.01
N SER A 375 -4.79 33.28 -21.10
CA SER A 375 -3.94 32.09 -21.00
C SER A 375 -2.42 32.38 -20.84
N ARG A 376 -2.05 33.49 -20.18
CA ARG A 376 -0.64 33.89 -19.97
C ARG A 376 0.21 32.82 -19.26
N TRP A 377 -0.41 32.03 -18.38
CA TRP A 377 0.20 30.91 -17.66
C TRP A 377 -0.16 29.53 -18.25
N GLY A 378 -0.68 29.51 -19.48
CA GLY A 378 -1.11 28.32 -20.20
C GLY A 378 -2.56 27.91 -19.89
N SER A 379 -3.22 27.28 -20.86
CA SER A 379 -4.66 26.95 -20.86
C SER A 379 -5.08 25.84 -19.88
N LYS A 380 -4.26 25.57 -18.85
CA LYS A 380 -4.55 24.65 -17.74
C LYS A 380 -4.69 25.36 -16.40
N VAL A 381 -4.31 26.63 -16.31
CA VAL A 381 -4.53 27.46 -15.13
C VAL A 381 -5.94 28.04 -15.26
N ASP A 382 -6.79 27.72 -14.30
CA ASP A 382 -8.12 28.28 -14.13
C ASP A 382 -8.12 29.26 -12.95
N ALA A 383 -9.24 29.97 -12.73
CA ALA A 383 -9.36 30.94 -11.65
C ALA A 383 -9.12 30.29 -10.27
N LEU A 384 -9.62 29.08 -10.05
CA LEU A 384 -9.45 28.37 -8.76
C LEU A 384 -7.97 28.05 -8.49
N LYS A 385 -7.22 27.56 -9.48
CA LYS A 385 -5.77 27.39 -9.37
C LYS A 385 -5.04 28.70 -9.12
N ALA A 386 -5.40 29.77 -9.85
CA ALA A 386 -4.80 31.09 -9.71
C ALA A 386 -5.05 31.74 -8.34
N GLN A 387 -6.19 31.44 -7.72
CA GLN A 387 -6.53 31.79 -6.34
C GLN A 387 -5.72 30.97 -5.32
N GLU A 388 -5.70 29.64 -5.44
CA GLU A 388 -5.07 28.75 -4.46
C GLU A 388 -3.53 28.84 -4.45
N VAL A 389 -2.91 29.10 -5.61
CA VAL A 389 -1.48 28.84 -5.83
C VAL A 389 -0.55 29.56 -4.84
N CYS A 390 -0.90 30.76 -4.39
CA CYS A 390 -0.06 31.53 -3.48
C CYS A 390 0.04 30.88 -2.08
N PHE A 391 -1.02 30.25 -1.59
CA PHE A 391 -0.94 29.39 -0.40
C PHE A 391 -0.18 28.09 -0.69
N LYS A 392 -0.46 27.42 -1.80
CA LYS A 392 0.19 26.14 -2.13
C LYS A 392 1.71 26.29 -2.24
N ALA A 393 2.15 27.37 -2.86
CA ALA A 393 3.56 27.63 -3.09
C ALA A 393 4.32 27.98 -1.81
N SER A 394 3.73 28.75 -0.89
CA SER A 394 4.34 29.01 0.42
C SER A 394 4.40 27.75 1.29
N TRP A 395 3.35 26.92 1.26
CA TRP A 395 3.32 25.63 1.97
C TRP A 395 4.40 24.67 1.46
N ILE A 396 4.56 24.55 0.14
CA ILE A 396 5.62 23.70 -0.46
C ILE A 396 7.02 24.23 -0.15
N ILE A 397 7.25 25.55 -0.20
CA ILE A 397 8.54 26.14 0.20
C ILE A 397 8.86 25.79 1.66
N ASN A 398 7.88 25.93 2.56
CA ASN A 398 8.06 25.60 3.97
C ASN A 398 8.24 24.10 4.18
N MET A 399 7.44 23.23 3.57
CA MET A 399 7.58 21.78 3.71
C MET A 399 8.93 21.26 3.20
N LEU A 400 9.40 21.71 2.03
CA LEU A 400 10.69 21.30 1.47
C LEU A 400 11.88 21.85 2.28
N HIS A 401 11.94 23.16 2.50
CA HIS A 401 13.16 23.86 2.93
C HIS A 401 13.20 24.30 4.40
N SER A 402 12.08 24.20 5.11
CA SER A 402 11.96 24.49 6.56
C SER A 402 11.53 23.24 7.35
N GLY A 403 10.71 22.39 6.74
CA GLY A 403 10.27 21.10 7.26
C GLY A 403 11.34 20.03 7.10
N ILE A 404 11.46 19.49 5.88
CA ILE A 404 12.35 18.39 5.50
C ILE A 404 13.83 18.82 5.46
N GLY A 405 14.11 20.08 5.17
CA GLY A 405 15.47 20.63 5.15
C GLY A 405 16.24 20.43 3.85
N ILE A 406 15.54 20.24 2.73
CA ILE A 406 16.15 20.09 1.39
C ILE A 406 17.01 21.34 1.07
N PRO A 407 18.29 21.18 0.68
CA PRO A 407 19.19 22.31 0.42
C PRO A 407 18.68 23.29 -0.64
N ARG A 408 18.89 24.59 -0.41
CA ARG A 408 18.52 25.67 -1.32
C ARG A 408 19.64 25.90 -2.33
N VAL A 409 19.72 24.99 -3.31
CA VAL A 409 20.67 25.02 -4.42
C VAL A 409 20.78 26.44 -5.00
N GLY A 410 22.01 26.95 -5.14
CA GLY A 410 22.28 28.29 -5.65
C GLY A 410 22.15 29.45 -4.65
N ILE A 411 21.70 29.19 -3.42
CA ILE A 411 21.69 30.18 -2.31
C ILE A 411 22.56 29.69 -1.14
N GLU A 412 22.46 28.41 -0.80
CA GLU A 412 23.26 27.76 0.23
C GLU A 412 24.51 27.10 -0.40
N ASN A 413 25.66 27.26 0.24
CA ASN A 413 26.89 26.57 -0.17
C ASN A 413 26.79 25.09 0.22
N THR A 414 26.21 24.27 -0.66
CA THR A 414 26.44 22.82 -0.61
C THR A 414 27.93 22.54 -0.78
N GLY A 415 28.50 21.60 -0.02
CA GLY A 415 29.95 21.34 0.03
C GLY A 415 30.56 20.74 -1.25
N SER A 416 29.80 20.71 -2.34
CA SER A 416 29.94 19.82 -3.49
C SER A 416 30.36 20.56 -4.78
N SER A 417 31.64 20.93 -4.83
CA SER A 417 32.42 21.31 -6.04
C SER A 417 32.05 22.59 -6.82
N PRO A 418 33.04 23.43 -7.21
CA PRO A 418 32.80 24.68 -7.96
C PRO A 418 32.63 24.45 -9.47
N HIS A 419 31.65 23.64 -9.88
CA HIS A 419 31.28 23.48 -11.29
C HIS A 419 30.09 24.36 -11.66
N ASN A 420 30.36 25.47 -12.36
CA ASN A 420 29.36 26.37 -12.93
C ASN A 420 28.69 25.74 -14.18
N GLY A 421 28.01 24.61 -13.96
CA GLY A 421 27.73 23.56 -14.97
C GLY A 421 26.32 23.50 -15.53
N THR A 422 25.52 24.58 -15.43
CA THR A 422 24.09 24.63 -15.84
C THR A 422 23.81 24.35 -17.33
N LYS A 423 24.84 24.11 -18.16
CA LYS A 423 24.71 23.60 -19.54
C LYS A 423 25.20 22.17 -19.74
N GLU A 424 26.13 21.69 -18.93
CA GLU A 424 26.74 20.36 -19.10
C GLU A 424 25.95 19.28 -18.35
N VAL A 425 25.39 19.62 -17.17
CA VAL A 425 24.45 18.75 -16.45
C VAL A 425 23.22 18.43 -17.30
N LEU A 426 22.68 19.41 -18.05
CA LEU A 426 21.54 19.21 -18.96
C LEU A 426 21.83 18.25 -20.13
N GLN A 427 23.10 17.98 -20.43
CA GLN A 427 23.51 17.08 -21.51
C GLN A 427 23.97 15.70 -21.00
N GLN A 428 24.47 15.59 -19.77
CA GLN A 428 24.82 14.31 -19.12
C GLN A 428 23.67 13.68 -18.30
N GLY A 429 22.73 14.49 -17.78
CA GLY A 429 21.57 14.03 -17.00
C GLY A 429 20.57 13.15 -17.78
N LYS A 430 20.74 12.98 -19.09
CA LYS A 430 19.99 12.00 -19.88
C LYS A 430 20.46 10.55 -19.72
N GLU A 431 21.66 10.35 -19.16
CA GLU A 431 22.25 9.02 -18.97
C GLU A 431 22.61 8.71 -17.51
N LYS A 432 22.64 9.72 -16.62
CA LYS A 432 23.04 9.57 -15.20
C LYS A 432 22.03 10.11 -14.19
N GLY A 433 20.80 9.60 -14.24
CA GLY A 433 19.85 9.66 -13.12
C GLY A 433 19.41 11.06 -12.65
N TYR A 434 18.77 11.07 -11.47
CA TYR A 434 18.28 12.26 -10.78
C TYR A 434 19.29 12.64 -9.69
N LEU A 435 20.20 13.59 -9.98
CA LEU A 435 21.34 13.92 -9.10
C LEU A 435 21.12 15.18 -8.24
N ASP A 436 20.05 15.94 -8.49
CA ASP A 436 19.66 17.04 -7.61
C ASP A 436 19.07 16.48 -6.29
N PRO A 437 19.26 17.12 -5.12
CA PRO A 437 18.68 16.66 -3.85
C PRO A 437 17.15 16.52 -3.88
N PHE A 438 16.47 17.25 -4.77
CA PHE A 438 15.04 17.16 -4.99
C PHE A 438 14.65 17.45 -6.43
N GLN A 439 13.78 16.63 -7.01
CA GLN A 439 13.12 16.90 -8.29
C GLN A 439 11.64 16.53 -8.24
N ALA A 440 10.78 17.47 -8.63
CA ALA A 440 9.34 17.23 -8.74
C ALA A 440 8.99 16.58 -10.10
N VAL A 441 8.15 15.54 -10.09
CA VAL A 441 7.73 14.79 -11.29
C VAL A 441 6.24 14.46 -11.27
N ASN A 442 5.70 14.19 -12.46
CA ASN A 442 4.35 13.65 -12.65
C ASN A 442 4.40 12.33 -13.43
N LYS A 443 5.14 12.32 -14.54
CA LYS A 443 5.39 11.10 -15.33
C LYS A 443 6.89 10.78 -15.41
N ILE A 444 7.25 9.54 -15.14
CA ILE A 444 8.59 8.97 -15.39
C ILE A 444 8.46 7.97 -16.53
N ARG A 445 9.33 8.05 -17.55
CA ARG A 445 9.26 7.22 -18.79
C ARG A 445 7.85 7.20 -19.44
N SER A 446 7.11 8.31 -19.35
CA SER A 446 5.71 8.50 -19.79
C SER A 446 4.60 7.83 -18.95
N THR A 447 4.94 7.12 -17.87
CA THR A 447 3.99 6.54 -16.91
C THR A 447 3.79 7.50 -15.73
N GLU A 448 2.54 7.69 -15.28
CA GLU A 448 2.21 8.48 -14.08
C GLU A 448 2.75 7.81 -12.83
N VAL A 449 3.46 8.57 -11.97
CA VAL A 449 3.95 8.05 -10.70
C VAL A 449 2.81 8.05 -9.69
N SER A 450 2.36 6.86 -9.30
CA SER A 450 1.27 6.65 -8.34
C SER A 450 1.59 5.45 -7.47
N TRP A 451 1.28 5.54 -6.17
CA TRP A 451 1.41 4.41 -5.25
C TRP A 451 0.62 3.16 -5.72
N THR A 452 -0.44 3.35 -6.52
CA THR A 452 -1.20 2.23 -7.12
C THR A 452 -0.30 1.31 -7.97
N LEU A 453 0.71 1.86 -8.67
CA LEU A 453 1.68 1.06 -9.41
C LEU A 453 2.53 0.21 -8.45
N GLY A 454 3.00 0.78 -7.34
CA GLY A 454 3.81 0.05 -6.36
C GLY A 454 3.07 -1.11 -5.70
N LYS A 455 1.77 -0.93 -5.40
CA LYS A 455 0.90 -2.04 -4.95
C LYS A 455 0.80 -3.15 -6.01
N VAL A 456 0.73 -2.82 -7.31
CA VAL A 456 0.73 -3.84 -8.38
C VAL A 456 2.10 -4.48 -8.58
N VAL A 457 3.21 -3.73 -8.53
CA VAL A 457 4.58 -4.29 -8.61
C VAL A 457 4.77 -5.33 -7.50
N LEU A 458 4.41 -4.98 -6.25
CA LEU A 458 4.47 -5.87 -5.10
C LEU A 458 3.58 -7.12 -5.28
N TYR A 459 2.33 -6.96 -5.77
CA TYR A 459 1.43 -8.10 -6.03
C TYR A 459 1.92 -9.01 -7.18
N ALA A 460 2.37 -8.43 -8.30
CA ALA A 460 2.88 -9.18 -9.44
C ALA A 460 4.14 -9.98 -9.06
N SER A 461 4.99 -9.38 -8.22
CA SER A 461 6.19 -9.98 -7.66
C SER A 461 5.88 -11.15 -6.72
N SER A 462 4.86 -11.06 -5.85
CA SER A 462 4.50 -12.17 -4.94
C SER A 462 3.94 -13.41 -5.65
N GLN A 463 3.39 -13.24 -6.84
CA GLN A 463 2.96 -14.34 -7.70
C GLN A 463 4.14 -15.13 -8.30
N VAL A 464 5.38 -14.65 -8.18
CA VAL A 464 6.56 -15.34 -8.72
C VAL A 464 7.02 -16.43 -7.73
N PRO A 465 7.18 -17.70 -8.14
CA PRO A 465 7.75 -18.74 -7.26
C PRO A 465 9.18 -18.40 -6.86
N ALA A 466 9.58 -18.71 -5.63
CA ALA A 466 10.98 -18.54 -5.22
C ALA A 466 11.92 -19.51 -5.95
N VAL A 467 13.21 -19.18 -6.02
CA VAL A 467 14.27 -20.14 -6.37
C VAL A 467 14.59 -21.05 -5.17
N GLU A 468 14.64 -20.49 -3.97
CA GLU A 468 14.97 -21.25 -2.75
C GLU A 468 13.71 -21.80 -2.07
N PRO A 469 13.73 -23.07 -1.60
CA PRO A 469 12.55 -23.72 -1.01
C PRO A 469 12.11 -23.10 0.33
N ASN A 470 13.00 -22.36 1.01
CA ASN A 470 12.75 -21.70 2.30
C ASN A 470 12.68 -20.17 2.18
N ALA A 471 12.55 -19.61 0.96
CA ALA A 471 12.53 -18.16 0.78
C ALA A 471 11.31 -17.51 1.45
N LEU A 472 11.55 -16.41 2.16
CA LEU A 472 10.50 -15.62 2.81
C LEU A 472 9.53 -15.01 1.77
N PRO A 473 8.26 -14.76 2.16
CA PRO A 473 7.27 -14.18 1.26
C PRO A 473 7.61 -12.74 0.84
N VAL A 474 7.11 -12.36 -0.33
CA VAL A 474 7.09 -10.97 -0.82
C VAL A 474 6.02 -10.20 -0.03
N GLY A 475 6.36 -9.00 0.43
CA GLY A 475 5.55 -8.19 1.36
C GLY A 475 6.45 -7.26 2.17
N PHE A 476 5.93 -6.67 3.24
CA PHE A 476 6.70 -5.78 4.13
C PHE A 476 6.18 -5.81 5.57
N GLY A 477 7.05 -5.56 6.54
CA GLY A 477 6.73 -5.45 7.97
C GLY A 477 7.88 -4.78 8.72
N SER A 478 7.89 -4.84 10.04
CA SER A 478 9.04 -4.40 10.87
C SER A 478 10.34 -5.13 10.47
N ASN A 479 11.47 -4.47 10.72
CA ASN A 479 12.81 -4.94 10.33
C ASN A 479 13.34 -6.08 11.24
N GLU A 480 12.59 -7.18 11.30
CA GLU A 480 12.90 -8.37 12.09
C GLU A 480 13.30 -9.57 11.20
N PRO A 481 14.16 -10.49 11.69
CA PRO A 481 14.46 -11.73 10.97
C PRO A 481 13.23 -12.63 10.80
N GLY A 482 12.94 -13.06 9.57
CA GLY A 482 11.79 -13.90 9.26
C GLY A 482 10.52 -13.10 8.92
N ILE A 483 9.37 -13.58 9.37
CA ILE A 483 8.06 -12.95 9.12
C ILE A 483 7.59 -12.32 10.44
N PRO A 484 7.64 -10.98 10.60
CA PRO A 484 7.18 -10.30 11.80
C PRO A 484 5.66 -10.38 11.95
N ALA A 485 5.15 -10.12 13.15
CA ALA A 485 3.71 -10.16 13.44
C ALA A 485 2.89 -9.08 12.70
N ASP A 486 3.52 -8.00 12.22
CA ASP A 486 2.89 -6.93 11.44
C ASP A 486 3.03 -7.11 9.92
N PHE A 487 3.53 -8.26 9.44
CA PHE A 487 3.86 -8.46 8.03
C PHE A 487 2.64 -8.38 7.11
N GLN A 488 2.61 -7.33 6.28
CA GLN A 488 1.58 -7.07 5.29
C GLN A 488 1.84 -7.84 4.00
N TYR A 489 1.02 -8.87 3.77
CA TYR A 489 1.00 -9.58 2.49
C TYR A 489 0.40 -8.71 1.38
N PRO A 490 0.81 -8.87 0.10
CA PRO A 490 0.30 -8.05 -0.99
C PRO A 490 -1.18 -8.35 -1.33
N SER A 491 -1.68 -9.49 -0.88
CA SER A 491 -3.04 -10.04 -1.06
C SER A 491 -3.24 -11.18 -0.06
N VAL A 492 -4.47 -11.69 0.07
CA VAL A 492 -4.75 -13.04 0.60
C VAL A 492 -3.81 -14.06 -0.05
N GLU A 493 -3.37 -15.05 0.72
CA GLU A 493 -2.38 -16.07 0.35
C GLU A 493 -2.93 -17.10 -0.66
N LEU A 494 -3.20 -16.64 -1.88
CA LEU A 494 -3.31 -17.48 -3.06
C LEU A 494 -1.89 -17.89 -3.48
N VAL A 495 -1.36 -18.90 -2.78
CA VAL A 495 -0.13 -19.63 -3.12
C VAL A 495 -0.05 -19.87 -4.63
N PRO A 496 1.12 -19.67 -5.28
CA PRO A 496 1.28 -20.00 -6.69
C PRO A 496 0.96 -21.48 -6.95
N GLY A 497 -0.27 -21.75 -7.42
CA GLY A 497 -0.68 -23.09 -7.80
C GLY A 497 0.32 -23.65 -8.81
N PRO A 498 0.79 -24.90 -8.66
CA PRO A 498 1.98 -25.39 -9.33
C PRO A 498 1.85 -25.23 -10.84
N GLY A 499 2.71 -24.38 -11.41
CA GLY A 499 2.99 -24.41 -12.83
C GLY A 499 3.50 -25.81 -13.22
N PRO A 500 3.30 -26.26 -14.46
CA PRO A 500 3.51 -27.65 -14.83
C PRO A 500 4.98 -28.05 -14.77
N VAL A 501 5.42 -28.53 -13.60
CA VAL A 501 6.62 -29.34 -13.44
C VAL A 501 6.30 -30.70 -14.04
N THR A 502 6.86 -30.98 -15.21
CA THR A 502 6.73 -32.26 -15.88
C THR A 502 7.65 -33.29 -15.23
N GLU A 503 7.18 -33.95 -14.18
CA GLU A 503 7.73 -35.22 -13.71
C GLU A 503 6.63 -36.08 -13.06
N GLU A 504 6.85 -37.40 -13.00
CA GLU A 504 5.76 -38.38 -13.07
C GLU A 504 5.23 -38.83 -11.69
N SER A 505 3.94 -38.59 -11.40
CA SER A 505 3.18 -39.33 -10.38
C SER A 505 1.68 -39.35 -10.69
N GLU A 506 1.07 -40.54 -10.70
CA GLU A 506 -0.31 -40.74 -11.17
C GLU A 506 -1.38 -40.53 -10.06
N SER A 507 -2.28 -39.55 -10.23
CA SER A 507 -3.53 -39.48 -9.45
C SER A 507 -4.64 -40.26 -10.14
N TRP A 508 -4.90 -41.49 -9.69
CA TRP A 508 -5.89 -42.40 -10.30
C TRP A 508 -7.37 -42.07 -10.01
N HIS A 509 -7.65 -41.07 -9.16
CA HIS A 509 -9.01 -40.84 -8.64
C HIS A 509 -9.91 -40.00 -9.56
N ASP A 510 -9.39 -38.93 -10.17
CA ASP A 510 -10.23 -38.00 -10.95
C ASP A 510 -10.69 -38.59 -12.30
N THR A 511 -9.89 -39.49 -12.87
CA THR A 511 -10.20 -40.21 -14.12
C THR A 511 -11.36 -41.21 -14.01
N LEU A 512 -11.84 -41.51 -12.80
CA LEU A 512 -12.92 -42.48 -12.56
C LEU A 512 -14.33 -41.85 -12.52
N PHE A 513 -14.43 -40.56 -12.18
CA PHE A 513 -15.73 -39.89 -11.93
C PHE A 513 -15.97 -38.62 -12.76
N GLY A 514 -14.92 -37.98 -13.32
CA GLY A 514 -15.07 -36.92 -14.32
C GLY A 514 -15.58 -37.48 -15.67
N GLY A 515 -16.84 -37.25 -16.00
CA GLY A 515 -17.49 -37.87 -17.16
C GLY A 515 -17.43 -37.02 -18.43
N GLU A 516 -16.82 -37.57 -19.50
CA GLU A 516 -17.40 -37.66 -20.85
C GLU A 516 -16.46 -38.41 -21.83
N SER A 517 -16.68 -39.71 -22.06
CA SER A 517 -16.07 -40.42 -23.20
C SER A 517 -16.87 -41.68 -23.62
N PRO A 518 -16.89 -42.05 -24.92
CA PRO A 518 -17.89 -42.97 -25.47
C PRO A 518 -17.58 -44.47 -25.29
N ARG A 519 -16.69 -44.87 -24.36
CA ARG A 519 -16.21 -46.26 -24.22
C ARG A 519 -16.68 -47.00 -22.96
N ARG A 520 -17.81 -46.60 -22.34
CA ARG A 520 -18.41 -47.33 -21.20
C ARG A 520 -18.90 -48.75 -21.52
N VAL A 521 -19.28 -49.04 -22.77
CA VAL A 521 -19.94 -50.31 -23.13
C VAL A 521 -19.03 -51.55 -22.99
N PRO A 522 -17.79 -51.60 -23.54
CA PRO A 522 -16.97 -52.82 -23.47
C PRO A 522 -16.52 -53.19 -22.05
N GLY A 523 -16.16 -52.21 -21.23
CA GLY A 523 -15.72 -52.45 -19.85
C GLY A 523 -16.83 -53.00 -18.96
N LEU A 524 -18.04 -52.43 -19.05
CA LEU A 524 -19.19 -52.89 -18.28
C LEU A 524 -19.67 -54.28 -18.75
N LEU A 525 -19.62 -54.57 -20.06
CA LEU A 525 -19.84 -55.93 -20.59
C LEU A 525 -18.81 -56.94 -20.05
N LEU A 526 -17.53 -56.56 -19.93
CA LEU A 526 -16.48 -57.44 -19.41
C LEU A 526 -16.64 -57.69 -17.89
N PHE A 527 -17.07 -56.69 -17.13
CA PHE A 527 -17.45 -56.86 -15.71
C PHE A 527 -18.66 -57.79 -15.55
N VAL A 528 -19.71 -57.60 -16.37
CA VAL A 528 -20.88 -58.49 -16.41
C VAL A 528 -20.50 -59.91 -16.85
N LEU A 529 -19.55 -60.08 -17.78
CA LEU A 529 -19.03 -61.40 -18.17
C LEU A 529 -18.37 -62.13 -16.98
N ILE A 530 -17.56 -61.43 -16.18
CA ILE A 530 -16.94 -61.96 -14.96
C ILE A 530 -18.03 -62.36 -13.94
N ILE A 531 -19.06 -61.53 -13.77
CA ILE A 531 -20.23 -61.87 -12.93
C ILE A 531 -20.99 -63.09 -13.48
N VAL A 532 -21.14 -63.26 -14.79
CA VAL A 532 -21.76 -64.45 -15.41
C VAL A 532 -20.92 -65.71 -15.19
N ILE A 533 -19.58 -65.59 -15.21
CA ILE A 533 -18.67 -66.71 -14.90
C ILE A 533 -18.75 -67.07 -13.40
N ALA A 534 -18.81 -66.08 -12.51
CA ALA A 534 -19.09 -66.32 -11.08
C ALA A 534 -20.49 -66.93 -10.86
N LEU A 535 -21.51 -66.47 -11.58
CA LEU A 535 -22.87 -67.03 -11.54
C LEU A 535 -22.93 -68.45 -12.11
N PHE A 536 -22.02 -68.85 -13.01
CA PHE A 536 -21.87 -70.24 -13.44
C PHE A 536 -21.36 -71.14 -12.30
N PHE A 537 -20.50 -70.63 -11.40
CA PHE A 537 -20.16 -71.32 -10.15
C PHE A 537 -21.31 -71.32 -9.14
N LEU A 538 -22.08 -70.22 -9.03
CA LEU A 538 -23.24 -70.13 -8.11
C LEU A 538 -24.41 -71.06 -8.48
N CYS A 539 -24.42 -71.66 -9.68
CA CYS A 539 -25.26 -72.84 -9.92
C CYS A 539 -24.63 -73.83 -10.91
N GLY A 540 -24.33 -75.05 -10.45
CA GLY A 540 -24.34 -76.22 -11.33
C GLY A 540 -25.75 -76.51 -11.87
N ARG A 541 -25.96 -77.67 -12.51
CA ARG A 541 -27.27 -78.13 -13.05
C ARG A 541 -27.81 -77.25 -14.17
N THR A 542 -27.82 -77.65 -15.44
CA THR A 542 -27.48 -78.90 -16.13
C THR A 542 -25.99 -79.35 -15.92
N ARG A 543 -24.92 -79.15 -16.75
CA ARG A 543 -23.62 -78.81 -16.08
C ARG A 543 -23.81 -77.42 -15.47
N ARG A 544 -24.16 -76.41 -16.28
CA ARG A 544 -25.14 -76.33 -17.42
C ARG A 544 -24.81 -77.08 -18.77
N SER A 545 -25.84 -77.66 -19.42
CA SER A 545 -25.95 -78.92 -20.24
C SER A 545 -25.71 -80.34 -19.61
N ARG A 546 -24.49 -80.79 -19.24
CA ARG A 546 -24.23 -82.25 -19.02
C ARG A 546 -24.27 -82.86 -17.59
N ILE A 547 -24.31 -82.13 -16.46
CA ILE A 547 -24.50 -82.69 -15.08
C ILE A 547 -26.01 -82.70 -14.72
N TYR A 548 -26.78 -83.22 -15.67
CA TYR A 548 -28.03 -82.73 -16.28
C TYR A 548 -28.39 -83.93 -17.16
N ILE A 549 -27.86 -84.00 -18.39
CA ILE A 549 -27.97 -85.22 -19.22
C ILE A 549 -27.21 -86.45 -18.65
N LYS A 550 -26.08 -86.27 -17.94
CA LYS A 550 -25.26 -87.37 -17.37
C LYS A 550 -25.55 -87.66 -15.88
N LEU A 551 -26.14 -86.70 -15.17
CA LEU A 551 -26.74 -86.93 -13.84
C LEU A 551 -28.05 -87.73 -13.96
N GLN A 552 -28.69 -87.66 -15.13
CA GLN A 552 -29.92 -88.35 -15.49
C GLN A 552 -29.71 -89.84 -15.88
N SER A 553 -28.48 -90.39 -15.82
CA SER A 553 -28.21 -91.74 -16.33
C SER A 553 -27.32 -92.70 -15.50
N MET A 554 -26.60 -92.27 -14.45
CA MET A 554 -25.46 -93.08 -13.92
C MET A 554 -25.42 -93.51 -12.44
N PHE A 555 -26.31 -93.06 -11.54
CA PHE A 555 -26.23 -93.43 -10.10
C PHE A 555 -27.50 -94.10 -9.53
N LYS A 556 -28.12 -94.99 -10.31
CA LYS A 556 -29.07 -95.97 -9.76
C LYS A 556 -28.29 -97.09 -9.05
N ARG A 557 -28.51 -97.26 -7.73
CA ARG A 557 -28.05 -98.34 -6.79
C ARG A 557 -26.68 -98.13 -6.07
N GLY A 558 -26.64 -98.34 -4.73
CA GLY A 558 -25.52 -99.08 -4.10
C GLY A 558 -24.73 -98.53 -2.86
N GLY A 559 -25.36 -98.40 -1.69
CA GLY A 559 -24.86 -98.83 -0.34
C GLY A 559 -23.42 -98.61 0.24
N LEU A 560 -23.39 -98.05 1.47
CA LEU A 560 -22.66 -98.49 2.71
C LEU A 560 -21.14 -98.24 3.00
N ARG A 561 -20.92 -97.46 4.09
CA ARG A 561 -20.00 -97.63 5.26
C ARG A 561 -18.44 -97.45 5.21
N MET A 562 -17.96 -96.69 6.23
CA MET A 562 -16.81 -96.93 7.15
C MET A 562 -15.32 -96.56 6.81
N ARG A 563 -14.81 -95.56 7.58
CA ARG A 563 -13.71 -95.66 8.60
C ARG A 563 -12.19 -95.51 8.27
N ARG A 564 -11.59 -94.44 8.85
CA ARG A 564 -10.21 -94.26 9.44
C ARG A 564 -8.97 -94.92 8.79
N LYS A 565 -7.90 -94.12 8.52
CA LYS A 565 -6.61 -94.10 9.29
C LYS A 565 -5.54 -93.09 8.77
N TYR A 566 -4.60 -92.73 9.66
CA TYR A 566 -3.27 -92.08 9.50
C TYR A 566 -2.20 -93.08 8.95
N PRO A 567 -0.85 -92.78 8.78
CA PRO A 567 -0.01 -91.56 9.01
C PRO A 567 1.03 -91.21 7.88
N GLY A 568 1.95 -90.23 8.07
CA GLY A 568 3.29 -90.27 7.42
C GLY A 568 4.24 -89.04 7.31
N LYS A 569 5.16 -88.85 8.30
CA LYS A 569 6.59 -88.38 8.21
C LYS A 569 7.06 -87.02 7.58
N LEU A 570 7.51 -86.08 8.45
CA LEU A 570 8.90 -85.54 8.71
C LEU A 570 9.88 -85.14 7.56
N PRO A 571 11.00 -84.39 7.81
CA PRO A 571 11.50 -83.61 8.99
C PRO A 571 11.80 -82.10 8.65
N PHE A 572 12.40 -81.16 9.43
CA PHE A 572 13.52 -81.14 10.40
C PHE A 572 13.47 -79.95 11.42
N ILE A 573 14.14 -80.10 12.59
CA ILE A 573 14.83 -79.13 13.51
C ILE A 573 14.20 -77.71 13.77
N GLY A 574 14.00 -77.20 15.00
CA GLY A 574 13.95 -77.83 16.34
C GLY A 574 14.87 -77.27 17.45
N ARG A 575 14.39 -76.38 18.34
CA ARG A 575 14.80 -76.27 19.76
C ARG A 575 13.87 -75.38 20.63
N ASN A 576 13.28 -76.01 21.66
CA ASN A 576 12.88 -75.61 23.05
C ASN A 576 12.80 -74.10 23.43
N GLY A 577 11.85 -73.58 24.23
CA GLY A 577 10.90 -74.19 25.20
C GLY A 577 11.37 -74.01 26.66
N PRO A 578 10.51 -74.01 27.72
CA PRO A 578 9.07 -74.37 27.87
C PRO A 578 8.23 -73.19 28.50
N SER A 579 7.04 -73.22 29.16
CA SER A 579 5.83 -74.10 29.34
C SER A 579 4.72 -73.37 30.16
N TYR A 580 3.45 -73.85 30.07
CA TYR A 580 2.35 -73.82 31.09
C TYR A 580 1.58 -72.49 31.37
N GLU A 581 0.26 -72.45 31.64
CA GLU A 581 -0.83 -73.47 31.57
C GLU A 581 -2.28 -72.87 31.57
N ARG A 582 -3.27 -73.57 30.96
CA ARG A 582 -4.76 -73.58 31.20
C ARG A 582 -5.63 -72.28 31.09
N VAL A 583 -6.96 -72.32 30.88
CA VAL A 583 -7.91 -73.23 30.14
C VAL A 583 -9.35 -72.62 30.03
N LEU A 584 -10.11 -72.94 28.96
CA LEU A 584 -11.59 -72.79 28.76
C LEU A 584 -12.20 -71.36 28.88
N GLU A 585 -13.47 -71.06 28.50
CA GLU A 585 -14.65 -71.89 28.13
C GLU A 585 -15.54 -71.24 27.01
N ASP A 586 -16.66 -71.90 26.64
CA ASP A 586 -17.49 -71.67 25.43
C ASP A 586 -18.72 -70.73 25.59
N GLY A 587 -19.36 -70.38 24.44
CA GLY A 587 -20.79 -69.98 24.36
C GLY A 587 -21.08 -68.63 23.64
N ALA A 588 -21.87 -68.44 22.57
CA ALA A 588 -22.55 -69.22 21.53
C ALA A 588 -23.92 -68.56 21.19
N ALA A 589 -24.03 -67.95 19.99
CA ALA A 589 -25.28 -67.64 19.25
C ALA A 589 -26.28 -66.63 19.91
N GLN A 590 -27.36 -66.14 19.26
CA GLN A 590 -27.99 -66.41 17.95
C GLN A 590 -28.90 -65.23 17.51
N PHE A 591 -29.12 -64.97 16.21
CA PHE A 591 -30.44 -64.68 15.56
C PHE A 591 -30.32 -64.35 14.05
N GLU A 592 -31.40 -64.52 13.28
CA GLU A 592 -31.51 -64.26 11.82
C GLU A 592 -32.65 -63.26 11.48
N LEU A 593 -32.78 -62.86 10.20
CA LEU A 593 -33.66 -61.79 9.69
C LEU A 593 -34.61 -62.23 8.54
N ALA A 594 -35.89 -61.83 8.61
CA ALA A 594 -36.86 -61.55 7.51
C ALA A 594 -38.27 -61.32 8.11
N GLY A 595 -39.23 -60.57 7.54
CA GLY A 595 -39.24 -59.69 6.36
C GLY A 595 -40.69 -59.37 5.88
N ALA A 596 -40.84 -58.39 4.97
CA ALA A 596 -42.03 -58.05 4.13
C ALA A 596 -43.28 -57.34 4.72
N ASP A 597 -43.55 -56.15 4.15
CA ASP A 597 -44.79 -55.55 3.59
C ASP A 597 -46.19 -55.78 4.19
N THR A 598 -46.95 -54.70 4.48
CA THR A 598 -48.27 -54.33 3.85
C THR A 598 -48.87 -53.00 4.41
N ASP A 599 -49.84 -52.40 3.69
CA ASP A 599 -50.49 -51.07 3.93
C ASP A 599 -52.00 -51.19 4.34
N SER A 600 -52.70 -50.03 4.48
CA SER A 600 -54.16 -49.75 4.73
C SER A 600 -54.63 -49.71 6.21
N ASP A 601 -55.47 -48.78 6.69
CA ASP A 601 -55.95 -47.43 6.26
C ASP A 601 -55.94 -46.50 7.54
N ASP A 602 -56.71 -45.46 7.91
CA ASP A 602 -57.92 -44.66 7.50
C ASP A 602 -57.95 -43.43 8.48
N ASP A 603 -58.46 -42.20 8.34
CA ASP A 603 -59.08 -41.27 7.34
C ASP A 603 -58.80 -39.81 7.86
N GLY A 604 -59.17 -38.74 7.14
CA GLY A 604 -59.77 -37.55 7.81
C GLY A 604 -59.31 -36.12 7.43
N TYR A 605 -60.12 -35.46 6.60
CA TYR A 605 -60.40 -34.00 6.40
C TYR A 605 -59.90 -32.95 7.45
N ALA A 606 -59.73 -31.64 7.17
CA ALA A 606 -59.58 -30.84 5.93
C ALA A 606 -59.21 -29.35 6.28
N ALA A 607 -58.92 -28.55 5.25
CA ALA A 607 -58.34 -27.21 5.17
C ALA A 607 -58.81 -26.01 6.08
N ASP A 608 -57.87 -25.05 6.18
CA ASP A 608 -57.99 -23.56 6.06
C ASP A 608 -58.23 -22.56 7.23
N SER A 609 -57.54 -21.42 7.03
CA SER A 609 -57.71 -20.02 7.48
C SER A 609 -57.59 -19.57 8.95
N ASP A 610 -56.70 -18.58 9.11
CA ASP A 610 -56.82 -17.30 9.86
C ASP A 610 -57.27 -17.24 11.33
N GLY A 611 -56.52 -16.44 12.10
CA GLY A 611 -57.15 -15.30 12.77
C GLY A 611 -56.91 -15.12 14.29
N ASN A 612 -56.07 -14.14 14.60
CA ASN A 612 -56.07 -13.33 15.82
C ASN A 612 -55.68 -13.93 17.20
N SER A 613 -55.01 -13.04 17.95
CA SER A 613 -54.66 -13.04 19.38
C SER A 613 -55.92 -12.81 20.28
N PRO A 614 -55.86 -12.69 21.64
CA PRO A 614 -54.65 -12.52 22.48
C PRO A 614 -54.64 -13.09 23.94
N SER A 615 -53.44 -12.99 24.54
CA SER A 615 -53.16 -12.61 25.94
C SER A 615 -53.25 -13.61 27.11
N HIS A 616 -52.29 -13.42 28.03
CA HIS A 616 -52.22 -13.88 29.44
C HIS A 616 -52.02 -15.40 29.68
N SER A 617 -51.36 -15.85 30.76
CA SER A 617 -50.88 -15.13 31.96
C SER A 617 -49.51 -15.58 32.53
N LYS A 618 -48.63 -14.59 32.77
CA LYS A 618 -47.79 -14.35 33.97
C LYS A 618 -47.19 -15.52 34.80
N ARG A 619 -45.85 -15.41 35.01
CA ARG A 619 -45.06 -15.73 36.24
C ARG A 619 -44.83 -17.22 36.60
N ASN A 620 -43.74 -17.64 37.27
CA ASN A 620 -42.55 -16.88 37.72
C ASN A 620 -41.26 -17.74 37.83
N SER A 621 -40.12 -17.12 37.49
CA SER A 621 -38.76 -17.26 38.08
C SER A 621 -38.45 -18.44 39.04
N TYR A 622 -37.37 -19.17 38.75
CA TYR A 622 -36.36 -19.55 39.75
C TYR A 622 -34.93 -19.34 39.23
N LYS A 623 -33.97 -19.15 40.16
CA LYS A 623 -32.57 -18.79 39.88
C LYS A 623 -31.66 -20.02 39.63
N GLY A 624 -30.63 -19.85 38.80
CA GLY A 624 -29.40 -20.65 38.80
C GLY A 624 -28.18 -19.74 39.03
N SER A 625 -27.10 -20.26 39.63
CA SER A 625 -25.90 -19.48 40.01
C SER A 625 -24.61 -20.13 39.49
N ALA A 626 -23.56 -19.32 39.31
CA ALA A 626 -22.39 -19.62 38.48
C ALA A 626 -21.25 -20.45 39.13
N THR A 627 -20.46 -21.11 38.26
CA THR A 627 -19.03 -21.48 38.39
C THR A 627 -18.43 -21.58 36.95
N GLY A 628 -17.12 -21.53 36.69
CA GLY A 628 -15.99 -21.28 37.61
C GLY A 628 -14.56 -21.34 37.05
N SER A 629 -14.32 -21.54 35.73
CA SER A 629 -12.97 -21.70 35.14
C SER A 629 -12.91 -21.04 33.76
N GLN A 630 -12.10 -20.01 33.47
CA GLN A 630 -10.63 -19.82 33.51
C GLN A 630 -9.86 -20.35 32.30
N THR A 631 -9.34 -19.41 31.50
CA THR A 631 -8.09 -19.49 30.69
C THR A 631 -7.66 -18.03 30.35
N PRO A 632 -6.38 -17.76 30.03
CA PRO A 632 -5.79 -16.43 30.23
C PRO A 632 -5.98 -15.44 29.08
N GLY A 633 -5.95 -14.14 29.40
CA GLY A 633 -5.94 -13.06 28.42
C GLY A 633 -4.53 -12.55 28.10
N LEU A 634 -4.33 -12.10 26.86
CA LEU A 634 -3.21 -11.25 26.45
C LEU A 634 -3.63 -9.79 26.59
N LYS A 635 -2.73 -8.94 27.09
CA LYS A 635 -2.92 -7.49 27.06
C LYS A 635 -2.55 -6.96 25.67
N PHE A 636 -3.47 -6.22 25.04
CA PHE A 636 -3.09 -5.17 24.10
C PHE A 636 -3.32 -3.82 24.79
N GLU A 637 -2.28 -3.00 24.82
CA GLU A 637 -2.29 -1.67 25.42
C GLU A 637 -2.72 -0.69 24.32
N PHE A 638 -4.00 -0.31 24.33
CA PHE A 638 -4.57 0.63 23.35
C PHE A 638 -4.40 2.07 23.86
N ASP A 639 -3.49 2.83 23.27
CA ASP A 639 -3.37 4.26 23.52
C ASP A 639 -4.57 5.01 22.95
N ASN A 640 -5.49 5.35 23.86
CA ASN A 640 -6.79 5.93 23.56
C ASN A 640 -6.70 7.46 23.50
N VAL A 641 -6.04 7.99 22.46
CA VAL A 641 -5.95 9.44 22.22
C VAL A 641 -7.29 9.97 21.70
N SER A 642 -8.19 10.26 22.64
CA SER A 642 -9.46 10.92 22.38
C SER A 642 -9.27 12.34 21.83
N SER A 643 -10.22 12.78 21.01
CA SER A 643 -10.21 14.09 20.33
C SER A 643 -10.06 15.26 21.30
N SER A 644 -8.88 15.90 21.29
CA SER A 644 -8.64 17.18 21.94
C SER A 644 -8.50 18.28 20.88
N SER A 645 -9.20 19.40 21.08
CA SER A 645 -9.18 20.54 20.17
C SER A 645 -7.81 21.20 20.17
N ILE A 646 -7.23 21.42 18.98
CA ILE A 646 -5.92 22.06 18.81
C ILE A 646 -5.96 23.50 19.32
N GLY A 647 -5.47 23.71 20.55
CA GLY A 647 -5.33 25.03 21.16
C GLY A 647 -4.01 25.67 20.75
N LEU A 648 -4.03 26.55 19.74
CA LEU A 648 -2.86 27.37 19.38
C LEU A 648 -2.48 28.28 20.56
N GLY A 649 -1.27 28.08 21.11
CA GLY A 649 -0.81 28.67 22.38
C GLY A 649 -0.46 30.16 22.35
N ILE A 650 -1.40 31.02 21.93
CA ILE A 650 -1.21 32.48 21.89
C ILE A 650 -1.77 33.12 23.17
N ASN A 651 -1.00 33.04 24.26
CA ASN A 651 -1.38 33.64 25.54
C ASN A 651 -1.11 35.16 25.56
N THR A 652 -2.16 35.97 25.64
CA THR A 652 -2.06 37.43 25.80
C THR A 652 -1.60 37.81 27.22
N THR A 653 -0.80 38.87 27.34
CA THR A 653 -0.09 39.21 28.59
C THR A 653 -0.92 40.00 29.61
N SER A 654 -1.01 39.53 30.87
CA SER A 654 -1.15 40.44 32.03
C SER A 654 -0.65 39.85 33.36
N VAL A 655 0.29 40.55 34.02
CA VAL A 655 0.51 40.66 35.48
C VAL A 655 0.96 39.43 36.31
N LEU A 656 2.22 39.48 36.79
CA LEU A 656 2.81 39.01 38.08
C LEU A 656 2.29 37.70 38.73
N ASP A 657 3.14 36.73 39.10
CA ASP A 657 4.24 36.89 40.08
C ASP A 657 5.47 35.94 39.81
N ARG A 658 6.18 35.51 40.86
CA ARG A 658 7.62 35.15 40.86
C ARG A 658 7.99 33.65 40.84
N GLN A 659 9.27 33.44 40.50
CA GLN A 659 10.17 32.31 40.83
C GLN A 659 10.07 31.01 39.99
N GLY A 660 11.19 30.71 39.31
CA GLY A 660 11.49 29.45 38.63
C GLY A 660 12.74 29.63 37.76
N LEU A 661 13.86 28.98 38.09
CA LEU A 661 15.10 29.12 37.31
C LEU A 661 15.05 28.27 36.04
N VAL A 662 15.42 28.85 34.91
CA VAL A 662 15.69 28.14 33.65
C VAL A 662 17.19 28.19 33.38
N VAL A 663 17.81 27.02 33.18
CA VAL A 663 19.16 26.92 32.62
C VAL A 663 19.04 26.81 31.10
N ARG A 664 19.44 27.87 30.39
CA ARG A 664 19.67 27.86 28.94
C ARG A 664 21.16 28.01 28.68
N THR A 665 21.69 27.20 27.77
CA THR A 665 23.06 27.31 27.27
C THR A 665 23.05 27.35 25.74
N GLU A 666 22.92 28.55 25.18
CA GLU A 666 23.17 28.82 23.77
C GLU A 666 24.27 29.87 23.64
N SER A 667 25.23 29.63 22.75
CA SER A 667 26.37 30.52 22.52
C SER A 667 26.08 31.47 21.36
N ARG A 668 25.73 32.73 21.65
CA ARG A 668 25.65 33.79 20.64
C ARG A 668 27.00 34.50 20.51
N GLU A 669 27.71 34.24 19.43
CA GLU A 669 28.81 35.11 19.02
C GLU A 669 28.26 36.46 18.53
N HIS A 670 28.93 37.56 18.91
CA HIS A 670 28.53 38.93 18.57
C HIS A 670 29.59 39.58 17.68
N LEU A 671 29.21 39.92 16.44
CA LEU A 671 29.96 40.86 15.61
C LEU A 671 29.46 42.29 15.89
N ILE A 672 30.38 43.18 16.25
CA ILE A 672 30.11 44.60 16.52
C ILE A 672 30.69 45.44 15.37
N PRO A 673 29.92 46.33 14.72
CA PRO A 673 30.43 47.20 13.67
C PRO A 673 31.29 48.33 14.25
N THR A 674 32.48 48.55 13.69
CA THR A 674 33.36 49.66 14.09
C THR A 674 33.13 50.88 13.20
N ALA A 675 32.68 51.98 13.80
CA ALA A 675 32.56 53.29 13.17
C ALA A 675 33.71 54.22 13.60
N THR A 676 34.09 55.15 12.71
CA THR A 676 35.32 55.93 12.83
C THR A 676 35.23 57.14 13.76
N GLN A 677 36.21 57.31 14.64
CA GLN A 677 36.80 58.62 14.96
C GLN A 677 38.26 58.42 15.43
N GLY A 678 39.15 59.38 15.15
CA GLY A 678 40.60 59.20 15.27
C GLY A 678 41.30 60.21 16.18
N SER A 679 42.48 59.82 16.67
CA SER A 679 43.42 60.71 17.36
C SER A 679 44.87 60.40 16.98
N ARG A 680 45.79 61.33 17.30
CA ARG A 680 47.24 61.26 17.04
C ARG A 680 47.92 60.55 18.24
N SER A 681 49.17 60.08 18.23
CA SER A 681 50.35 60.45 17.43
C SER A 681 51.49 59.39 17.47
N ARG A 682 52.44 59.46 16.52
CA ARG A 682 53.91 59.16 16.52
C ARG A 682 54.50 58.37 17.74
N THR A 683 55.44 57.43 17.59
CA THR A 683 56.79 57.60 16.96
C THR A 683 57.57 56.29 16.66
N VAL A 684 58.38 56.31 15.58
CA VAL A 684 59.75 55.73 15.44
C VAL A 684 59.97 54.19 15.35
N SER A 685 60.67 53.79 14.27
CA SER A 685 61.45 52.53 14.07
C SER A 685 62.96 52.89 13.98
N PRO A 686 63.99 51.97 13.94
CA PRO A 686 64.23 51.06 12.80
C PRO A 686 65.10 49.78 13.09
N THR A 687 65.68 49.17 12.02
CA THR A 687 66.77 48.12 11.98
C THR A 687 66.34 46.65 12.19
N ARG A 688 66.96 45.57 11.64
CA ARG A 688 67.95 45.28 10.53
C ARG A 688 68.10 43.72 10.44
N GLY A 689 68.48 43.01 9.36
CA GLY A 689 69.02 43.38 8.04
C GLY A 689 68.81 42.34 6.90
N ARG A 690 69.73 41.38 6.66
CA ARG A 690 69.75 40.46 5.47
C ARG A 690 70.58 39.17 5.63
N LYS A 691 70.21 38.11 4.86
CA LYS A 691 70.99 37.05 4.13
C LYS A 691 70.32 35.66 4.30
N SER A 692 69.94 34.83 3.30
CA SER A 692 70.32 34.57 1.89
C SER A 692 71.59 33.70 1.69
N PRO A 693 71.75 32.90 0.60
CA PRO A 693 70.75 32.18 -0.24
C PRO A 693 71.21 30.75 -0.70
N MET A 694 70.43 30.03 -1.53
CA MET A 694 70.84 29.15 -2.68
C MET A 694 69.67 28.22 -3.13
N LEU A 695 69.57 27.72 -4.38
CA LEU A 695 69.77 28.34 -5.71
C LEU A 695 68.95 27.53 -6.78
N LYS A 696 68.39 28.21 -7.78
CA LYS A 696 67.70 27.70 -9.00
C LYS A 696 68.72 27.21 -10.06
N PRO A 697 68.38 26.43 -11.13
CA PRO A 697 67.70 26.97 -12.35
C PRO A 697 66.75 25.97 -13.11
N VAL A 698 65.66 26.41 -13.77
CA VAL A 698 65.48 26.69 -15.26
C VAL A 698 65.40 25.39 -16.10
N ALA A 699 64.58 25.18 -17.14
CA ALA A 699 63.83 26.04 -18.11
C ALA A 699 62.51 25.33 -18.57
N ASP A 700 61.67 25.80 -19.50
CA ASP A 700 61.18 27.14 -19.95
C ASP A 700 60.14 26.91 -21.07
N ASN A 701 59.11 27.77 -21.18
CA ASN A 701 58.26 28.05 -22.36
C ASN A 701 57.41 26.88 -22.97
N GLU A 702 56.40 27.12 -23.82
CA GLU A 702 55.77 28.38 -24.30
C GLU A 702 54.34 28.56 -23.75
#